data_AF-A0A2G1ZHT6-F1
#
_entry.id   AF-A0A2G1ZHT6-F1
#
_cell.length_a   1.000
_cell.length_b   1.000
_cell.length_c   1.000
_cell.angle_alpha   90.00
_cell.angle_beta   90.00
_cell.angle_gamma   90.00
#
_symmetry.space_group_name_H-M   'P 1'
#
loop_
_entity.id
_entity.type
_entity.pdbx_description
1 polymer ?
#
loop_
_entity_poly.entity_id
_entity_poly.type
_entity_poly.pdbx_seq_one_letter_code
_entity_poly.pdbx_strand_id
1 'polypeptide(L)'
;MRFTDIFIQRPVLATVVSLLILLLGARAAMEMEIRQYPELESTTVTVTTAYPGAGSELVKGFITTPLQQAIAEASGIDYLTSTSSQGQSTIEAKMVLNYDANAALAEIQAKVASQRNVLPADAQDPVITSTTGDSTALMYIAFYSDELEVPQITDYLTRVVQPKLQALSGVGKADLLGRQFALRVWLDPERLSAVDMTPQEVVDVLLRNNYQAAVGNTKGKYTKISMTSDTDVGDPEQFKDLVVKESDGSLIRLRDIARVELGSETYDQLALYKGQPATYVAIELSPGANPLTVAKLVKDELPGIESQLPSGMNVRLAYDASDFIDSSIKEVIQTLLEALVIVLVVVFICLGSVRAAVVPSVAVPLSLVGGAFFMLMMGFSLNLLTLLSMVLAIGLVVDDAIIMVENVHRHIEEGESRFNAALNGAREMATPIIAMTTTLVAVYAPIGFMGGLVGSLFTEFAFTLAGTVVISGIVALTLSPMLSGKILKPHGNPGRFEQVVERSFGGLANGYKRALASLMDTKSVVIFFAIVVLGSIYFMVAMSQNELAPTEDQGILFYQGLGPQTSTLDYLQEHGDEVQERMSTVPGYHEDFMILGITGPNAVFGGFKMKPWSERDISQFEVQPQLDQELKNVTGLQTAVFPRPSLPGSGGGLPFQFVITTGEDYERLNDVANDLLGQAMQSGNFMFLQKSIDFDRPVTRIKVDRDRVADLGLSMQDVGRAMSSMLGGGYINRFNMQGRSYQVIPQVDQEFRLDEQALNDYYIRADSGSLVPLSSVISFQKDVEPSQRTQFNQLNSLTLQGVVTPGVTVGDAMAFMENAAADSFPQGFSFDYTGESRQFANQGSALVVTFFLSLLVIYLVLAAQFESWRDPFIILVSVPMSVAGAMAFIVLGFATMNIYTQVGLITLIGVVSKNGILIVEFANQLQVDKGLNKREAVVEAAAIRLRPIVMTSLALIFAMVPLLIAVGPGAESRFAIGLTISAGLGIGTLFTIFVLPAFYILLGRDHHGSTADDDANGSTGNTAHAQ
;
A
#
# COMPACT_ATOMS: atom_id res chain seq x y z
N MET A 1 -35.88 20.91 -23.30
CA MET A 1 -34.89 21.74 -24.02
C MET A 1 -34.83 21.37 -25.51
N ARG A 2 -34.59 22.29 -26.45
CA ARG A 2 -34.59 22.00 -27.91
C ARG A 2 -33.24 21.51 -28.48
N PHE A 3 -32.17 21.47 -27.68
CA PHE A 3 -30.83 21.08 -28.15
C PHE A 3 -30.77 19.62 -28.63
N THR A 4 -31.49 18.71 -27.97
CA THR A 4 -31.58 17.28 -28.32
C THR A 4 -32.25 17.03 -29.68
N ASP A 5 -33.10 17.95 -30.14
CA ASP A 5 -33.84 17.84 -31.41
C ASP A 5 -32.92 17.68 -32.62
N ILE A 6 -31.75 18.34 -32.59
CA ILE A 6 -30.79 18.34 -33.70
C ILE A 6 -30.28 16.92 -33.99
N PHE A 7 -30.01 16.15 -32.94
CA PHE A 7 -29.46 14.79 -33.05
C PHE A 7 -30.50 13.77 -33.52
N ILE A 8 -31.77 13.98 -33.17
CA ILE A 8 -32.89 13.16 -33.65
C ILE A 8 -33.19 13.46 -35.13
N GLN A 9 -33.17 14.74 -35.52
CA GLN A 9 -33.36 15.17 -36.92
C GLN A 9 -32.19 14.80 -37.83
N ARG A 10 -30.95 14.80 -37.30
CA ARG A 10 -29.72 14.47 -38.03
C ARG A 10 -29.08 13.20 -37.46
N PRO A 11 -29.61 12.01 -37.79
CA PRO A 11 -29.14 10.75 -37.21
C PRO A 11 -27.66 10.46 -37.50
N VAL A 12 -27.14 10.94 -38.65
CA VAL A 12 -25.72 10.80 -39.01
C VAL A 12 -24.82 11.56 -38.01
N LEU A 13 -25.25 12.74 -37.56
CA LEU A 13 -24.48 13.53 -36.59
C LEU A 13 -24.36 12.79 -35.25
N ALA A 14 -25.47 12.23 -34.75
CA ALA A 14 -25.49 11.45 -33.51
C ALA A 14 -24.57 10.22 -33.61
N THR A 15 -24.58 9.52 -34.75
CA THR A 15 -23.67 8.38 -34.97
C THR A 15 -22.21 8.80 -35.10
N VAL A 16 -21.90 9.95 -35.73
CA VAL A 16 -20.51 10.42 -35.86
C VAL A 16 -19.92 10.80 -34.51
N VAL A 17 -20.65 11.53 -33.67
CA VAL A 17 -20.21 11.86 -32.30
C VAL A 17 -19.95 10.58 -31.51
N SER A 18 -20.85 9.60 -31.61
CA SER A 18 -20.69 8.31 -30.94
C SER A 18 -19.47 7.53 -31.45
N LEU A 19 -19.25 7.49 -32.77
CA LEU A 19 -18.08 6.81 -33.35
C LEU A 19 -16.76 7.51 -32.98
N LEU A 20 -16.75 8.83 -32.84
CA LEU A 20 -15.58 9.56 -32.36
C LEU A 20 -15.26 9.21 -30.90
N ILE A 21 -16.27 9.15 -30.03
CA ILE A 21 -16.10 8.70 -28.64
C ILE A 21 -15.53 7.29 -28.61
N LEU A 22 -16.07 6.38 -29.43
CA LEU A 22 -15.57 5.00 -29.53
C LEU A 22 -14.11 4.93 -29.99
N LEU A 23 -13.75 5.67 -31.05
CA LEU A 23 -12.40 5.63 -31.63
C LEU A 23 -11.37 6.22 -30.65
N LEU A 24 -11.66 7.39 -30.08
CA LEU A 24 -10.77 8.04 -29.11
C LEU A 24 -10.64 7.22 -27.84
N GLY A 25 -11.74 6.66 -27.33
CA GLY A 25 -11.75 5.80 -26.16
C GLY A 25 -11.01 4.48 -26.37
N ALA A 26 -11.21 3.82 -27.51
CA ALA A 26 -10.52 2.58 -27.82
C ALA A 26 -9.00 2.81 -27.98
N ARG A 27 -8.60 3.93 -28.61
CA ARG A 27 -7.19 4.31 -28.70
C ARG A 27 -6.61 4.58 -27.31
N ALA A 28 -7.35 5.29 -26.46
CA ALA A 28 -6.93 5.59 -25.10
C ALA A 28 -6.74 4.34 -24.25
N ALA A 29 -7.69 3.40 -24.28
CA ALA A 29 -7.61 2.14 -23.56
C ALA A 29 -6.40 1.27 -23.97
N MET A 30 -5.89 1.42 -25.20
CA MET A 30 -4.69 0.71 -25.67
C MET A 30 -3.37 1.39 -25.29
N GLU A 31 -3.41 2.69 -24.94
CA GLU A 31 -2.22 3.50 -24.69
C GLU A 31 -1.95 3.69 -23.19
N MET A 32 -2.98 3.56 -22.35
CA MET A 32 -2.86 3.66 -20.89
C MET A 32 -2.00 2.55 -20.29
N GLU A 33 -1.23 2.91 -19.26
CA GLU A 33 -0.46 1.95 -18.48
C GLU A 33 -1.37 1.10 -17.58
N ILE A 34 -1.00 -0.17 -17.41
CA ILE A 34 -1.67 -1.10 -16.50
C ILE A 34 -0.88 -1.16 -15.19
N ARG A 35 -1.53 -0.89 -14.04
CA ARG A 35 -0.91 -0.88 -12.70
C ARG A 35 -1.84 -1.53 -11.67
N GLN A 36 -1.34 -1.87 -10.48
CA GLN A 36 -2.19 -2.34 -9.38
C GLN A 36 -3.02 -1.20 -8.79
N TYR A 37 -2.33 -0.12 -8.44
CA TYR A 37 -2.86 1.11 -7.86
C TYR A 37 -2.46 2.30 -8.75
N PRO A 38 -3.08 3.47 -8.56
CA PRO A 38 -2.62 4.72 -9.16
C PRO A 38 -1.11 4.96 -8.98
N GLU A 39 -0.56 5.86 -9.76
CA GLU A 39 0.81 6.31 -9.57
C GLU A 39 0.97 6.94 -8.18
N LEU A 40 1.83 6.34 -7.37
CA LEU A 40 2.08 6.73 -5.99
C LEU A 40 3.59 6.85 -5.79
N GLU A 41 4.06 8.03 -5.40
CA GLU A 41 5.44 8.20 -4.95
C GLU A 41 5.50 8.12 -3.42
N SER A 42 5.71 6.89 -2.93
CA SER A 42 6.17 6.67 -1.56
C SER A 42 7.69 6.67 -1.61
N THR A 43 8.33 7.65 -0.98
CA THR A 43 9.80 7.76 -0.95
C THR A 43 10.30 7.61 0.48
N THR A 44 11.24 6.70 0.68
CA THR A 44 12.03 6.61 1.91
C THR A 44 13.49 6.76 1.57
N VAL A 45 14.14 7.76 2.16
CA VAL A 45 15.58 7.98 2.00
C VAL A 45 16.28 7.40 3.23
N THR A 46 17.11 6.38 2.99
CA THR A 46 17.86 5.70 4.04
C THR A 46 19.31 6.18 4.02
N VAL A 47 19.81 6.63 5.16
CA VAL A 47 21.19 7.04 5.39
C VAL A 47 21.83 6.04 6.34
N THR A 48 22.78 5.26 5.82
CA THR A 48 23.51 4.24 6.58
C THR A 48 24.95 4.67 6.78
N THR A 49 25.42 4.66 8.01
CA THR A 49 26.81 5.02 8.36
C THR A 49 27.40 3.91 9.21
N ALA A 50 28.42 3.23 8.68
CA ALA A 50 29.12 2.16 9.41
C ALA A 50 30.26 2.74 10.26
N TYR A 51 30.38 2.26 11.50
CA TYR A 51 31.51 2.50 12.38
C TYR A 51 31.90 1.19 13.10
N PRO A 52 32.50 0.22 12.36
CA PRO A 52 32.74 -1.13 12.85
C PRO A 52 33.42 -1.17 14.22
N GLY A 53 32.91 -2.02 15.13
CA GLY A 53 33.42 -2.16 16.49
C GLY A 53 32.94 -1.10 17.50
N ALA A 54 32.34 0.00 17.07
CA ALA A 54 31.79 1.02 17.98
C ALA A 54 30.52 0.52 18.70
N GLY A 55 30.41 0.81 19.99
CA GLY A 55 29.20 0.54 20.77
C GLY A 55 28.02 1.42 20.34
N SER A 56 26.80 0.94 20.49
CA SER A 56 25.59 1.64 19.99
C SER A 56 25.35 3.00 20.65
N GLU A 57 25.79 3.23 21.90
CA GLU A 57 25.74 4.56 22.54
C GLU A 57 26.66 5.58 21.83
N LEU A 58 27.87 5.15 21.47
CA LEU A 58 28.82 6.00 20.76
C LEU A 58 28.29 6.34 19.37
N VAL A 59 27.78 5.33 18.66
CA VAL A 59 27.17 5.51 17.34
C VAL A 59 26.00 6.49 17.42
N LYS A 60 25.09 6.32 18.40
CA LYS A 60 23.96 7.23 18.62
C LYS A 60 24.41 8.68 18.81
N GLY A 61 25.36 8.90 19.73
CA GLY A 61 25.80 10.24 20.11
C GLY A 61 26.63 10.96 19.05
N PHE A 62 27.56 10.27 18.40
CA PHE A 62 28.54 10.88 17.50
C PHE A 62 28.20 10.76 16.01
N ILE A 63 27.27 9.88 15.63
CA ILE A 63 26.88 9.66 14.23
C ILE A 63 25.38 9.93 14.04
N THR A 64 24.53 9.19 14.74
CA THR A 64 23.08 9.21 14.49
C THR A 64 22.47 10.56 14.82
N THR A 65 22.73 11.10 16.02
CA THR A 65 22.12 12.36 16.48
C THR A 65 22.52 13.56 15.61
N PRO A 66 23.82 13.81 15.29
CA PRO A 66 24.20 14.93 14.43
C PRO A 66 23.62 14.84 13.02
N LEU A 67 23.62 13.63 12.43
CA LEU A 67 23.05 13.41 11.10
C LEU A 67 21.52 13.60 11.11
N GLN A 68 20.83 13.02 12.10
CA GLN A 68 19.38 13.12 12.20
C GLN A 68 18.91 14.57 12.39
N GLN A 69 19.62 15.37 13.20
CA GLN A 69 19.32 16.79 13.39
C GLN A 69 19.45 17.58 12.07
N ALA A 70 20.50 17.32 11.28
CA ALA A 70 20.68 17.98 10.00
C ALA A 70 19.65 17.51 8.96
N ILE A 71 19.34 16.21 8.91
CA ILE A 71 18.35 15.64 8.00
C ILE A 71 16.95 16.19 8.31
N ALA A 72 16.61 16.38 9.58
CA ALA A 72 15.31 16.93 10.00
C ALA A 72 15.04 18.37 9.52
N GLU A 73 16.07 19.09 9.08
CA GLU A 73 15.91 20.40 8.46
C GLU A 73 15.47 20.33 6.99
N ALA A 74 15.43 19.13 6.39
CA ALA A 74 14.98 18.94 5.02
C ALA A 74 13.45 19.04 4.90
N SER A 75 12.97 19.55 3.77
CA SER A 75 11.57 19.73 3.47
C SER A 75 10.90 18.41 3.06
N GLY A 76 9.61 18.27 3.35
CA GLY A 76 8.81 17.13 2.85
C GLY A 76 8.95 15.83 3.65
N ILE A 77 9.61 15.84 4.81
CA ILE A 77 9.66 14.70 5.72
C ILE A 77 8.32 14.59 6.49
N ASP A 78 7.70 13.40 6.50
CA ASP A 78 6.57 13.07 7.39
C ASP A 78 7.09 12.71 8.79
N TYR A 79 8.05 11.78 8.88
CA TYR A 79 8.74 11.45 10.11
C TYR A 79 10.14 10.87 9.86
N LEU A 80 10.95 10.89 10.92
CA LEU A 80 12.28 10.28 10.96
C LEU A 80 12.31 9.14 11.97
N THR A 81 12.81 7.98 11.53
CA THR A 81 13.22 6.89 12.41
C THR A 81 14.74 6.76 12.34
N SER A 82 15.36 6.38 13.46
CA SER A 82 16.76 6.01 13.46
C SER A 82 17.02 4.86 14.42
N THR A 83 17.97 4.01 14.03
CA THR A 83 18.40 2.84 14.79
C THR A 83 19.91 2.87 14.88
N SER A 84 20.43 2.92 16.11
CA SER A 84 21.85 2.77 16.39
C SER A 84 22.09 1.38 16.98
N SER A 85 22.78 0.53 16.24
CA SER A 85 23.23 -0.79 16.68
C SER A 85 24.75 -0.78 16.83
N GLN A 86 25.33 -1.90 17.26
CA GLN A 86 26.79 -2.01 17.34
C GLN A 86 27.37 -1.92 15.92
N GLY A 87 28.30 -1.00 15.71
CA GLY A 87 28.99 -0.87 14.44
C GLY A 87 28.23 -0.14 13.33
N GLN A 88 26.97 0.26 13.51
CA GLN A 88 26.15 0.82 12.43
C GLN A 88 25.07 1.80 12.93
N SER A 89 24.89 2.89 12.19
CA SER A 89 23.75 3.81 12.30
C SER A 89 22.91 3.72 11.03
N THR A 90 21.60 3.58 11.18
CA THR A 90 20.63 3.68 10.09
C THR A 90 19.62 4.76 10.42
N ILE A 91 19.43 5.74 9.52
CA ILE A 91 18.42 6.80 9.63
C ILE A 91 17.52 6.70 8.41
N GLU A 92 16.21 6.61 8.63
CA GLU A 92 15.22 6.59 7.56
C GLU A 92 14.37 7.86 7.63
N ALA A 93 14.38 8.61 6.53
CA ALA A 93 13.51 9.75 6.32
C ALA A 93 12.33 9.30 5.45
N LYS A 94 11.16 9.15 6.07
CA LYS A 94 9.91 8.86 5.37
C LYS A 94 9.36 10.17 4.84
N MET A 95 9.29 10.32 3.52
CA MET A 95 8.76 11.52 2.89
C MET A 95 7.23 11.50 2.90
N VAL A 96 6.63 12.69 2.86
CA VAL A 96 5.18 12.84 2.61
C VAL A 96 4.85 12.18 1.27
N LEU A 97 3.72 11.50 1.20
CA LEU A 97 3.25 10.84 -0.02
C LEU A 97 3.20 11.83 -1.20
N ASN A 98 3.69 11.41 -2.38
CA ASN A 98 3.78 12.21 -3.59
C ASN A 98 4.75 13.40 -3.52
N TYR A 99 5.71 13.36 -2.59
CA TYR A 99 6.85 14.27 -2.62
C TYR A 99 7.94 13.74 -3.56
N ASP A 100 8.47 14.62 -4.42
CA ASP A 100 9.44 14.27 -5.46
C ASP A 100 10.69 13.58 -4.88
N ALA A 101 10.92 12.34 -5.32
CA ALA A 101 11.98 11.49 -4.79
C ALA A 101 13.38 12.06 -5.04
N ASN A 102 13.59 12.75 -6.17
CA ASN A 102 14.89 13.32 -6.53
C ASN A 102 15.21 14.56 -5.69
N ALA A 103 14.21 15.40 -5.42
CA ALA A 103 14.31 16.55 -4.54
C ALA A 103 14.60 16.10 -3.11
N ALA A 104 13.90 15.07 -2.62
CA ALA A 104 14.14 14.48 -1.30
C ALA A 104 15.58 14.00 -1.16
N LEU A 105 16.05 13.20 -2.13
CA LEU A 105 17.41 12.67 -2.14
C LEU A 105 18.45 13.80 -2.20
N ALA A 106 18.25 14.81 -3.06
CA ALA A 106 19.18 15.92 -3.20
C ALA A 106 19.26 16.78 -1.93
N GLU A 107 18.12 17.08 -1.29
CA GLU A 107 18.07 17.88 -0.07
C GLU A 107 18.73 17.14 1.11
N ILE A 108 18.38 15.86 1.31
CA ILE A 108 18.97 15.03 2.36
C ILE A 108 20.47 14.83 2.12
N GLN A 109 20.89 14.59 0.88
CA GLN A 109 22.32 14.49 0.54
C GLN A 109 23.08 15.77 0.88
N ALA A 110 22.50 16.95 0.60
CA ALA A 110 23.09 18.23 0.98
C ALA A 110 23.21 18.40 2.50
N LYS A 111 22.16 18.00 3.26
CA LYS A 111 22.17 18.03 4.73
C LYS A 111 23.21 17.10 5.33
N VAL A 112 23.30 15.86 4.85
CA VAL A 112 24.32 14.88 5.28
C VAL A 112 25.72 15.38 4.96
N ALA A 113 25.96 15.91 3.75
CA ALA A 113 27.26 16.45 3.35
C ALA A 113 27.72 17.61 4.24
N SER A 114 26.80 18.41 4.79
CA SER A 114 27.11 19.52 5.71
C SER A 114 27.69 19.06 7.05
N GLN A 115 27.38 17.83 7.48
CA GLN A 115 27.79 17.26 8.78
C GLN A 115 28.99 16.31 8.68
N ARG A 116 29.53 16.07 7.48
CA ARG A 116 30.63 15.10 7.29
C ARG A 116 31.87 15.40 8.13
N ASN A 117 32.16 16.68 8.38
CA ASN A 117 33.31 17.11 9.20
C ASN A 117 33.10 16.91 10.72
N VAL A 118 31.88 16.60 11.16
CA VAL A 118 31.55 16.36 12.57
C VAL A 118 31.67 14.87 12.92
N LEU A 119 31.59 13.99 11.91
CA LEU A 119 31.68 12.55 12.09
C LEU A 119 33.08 12.12 12.55
N PRO A 120 33.20 11.06 13.38
CA PRO A 120 34.49 10.48 13.74
C PRO A 120 35.30 10.08 12.49
N ALA A 121 36.62 10.28 12.52
CA ALA A 121 37.49 10.00 11.38
C ALA A 121 37.57 8.49 10.99
N ASP A 122 37.32 7.61 11.96
CA ASP A 122 37.30 6.14 11.76
C ASP A 122 35.92 5.63 11.31
N ALA A 123 34.88 6.48 11.29
CA ALA A 123 33.59 6.12 10.72
C ALA A 123 33.66 6.17 9.20
N GLN A 124 32.93 5.26 8.54
CA GLN A 124 32.80 5.28 7.10
C GLN A 124 31.92 6.45 6.65
N ASP A 125 32.07 6.85 5.38
CA ASP A 125 31.19 7.86 4.80
C ASP A 125 29.73 7.36 4.77
N PRO A 126 28.75 8.22 5.08
CA PRO A 126 27.34 7.86 4.99
C PRO A 126 26.96 7.45 3.55
N VAL A 127 26.31 6.29 3.44
CA VAL A 127 25.71 5.79 2.20
C VAL A 127 24.24 6.19 2.19
N ILE A 128 23.79 6.83 1.11
CA ILE A 128 22.41 7.33 0.97
C ILE A 128 21.74 6.55 -0.15
N THR A 129 20.61 5.92 0.15
CA THR A 129 19.79 5.19 -0.83
C THR A 129 18.35 5.67 -0.79
N SER A 130 17.67 5.66 -1.93
CA SER A 130 16.26 6.01 -2.07
C SER A 130 15.47 4.78 -2.54
N THR A 131 14.43 4.41 -1.79
CA THR A 131 13.57 3.25 -2.06
C THR A 131 12.10 3.61 -1.79
N THR A 132 11.17 2.68 -2.01
CA THR A 132 9.75 2.89 -1.68
C THR A 132 9.44 2.82 -0.18
N GLY A 133 10.39 2.30 0.62
CA GLY A 133 10.20 2.06 2.06
C GLY A 133 9.33 0.86 2.41
N ASP A 134 9.04 0.00 1.43
CA ASP A 134 8.35 -1.28 1.67
C ASP A 134 9.33 -2.29 2.30
N SER A 135 8.86 -3.12 3.24
CA SER A 135 9.69 -4.19 3.84
C SER A 135 9.98 -5.36 2.91
N THR A 136 9.32 -5.43 1.75
CA THR A 136 9.41 -6.56 0.84
C THR A 136 9.79 -6.08 -0.55
N ALA A 137 10.77 -6.73 -1.17
CA ALA A 137 11.12 -6.50 -2.57
C ALA A 137 9.99 -6.96 -3.52
N LEU A 138 9.99 -6.45 -4.76
CA LEU A 138 9.05 -6.87 -5.80
C LEU A 138 9.20 -8.36 -6.14
N MET A 139 10.46 -8.81 -6.24
CA MET A 139 10.81 -10.20 -6.54
C MET A 139 12.03 -10.62 -5.70
N TYR A 140 12.04 -11.87 -5.25
CA TYR A 140 13.22 -12.53 -4.69
C TYR A 140 13.65 -13.65 -5.61
N ILE A 141 14.84 -13.52 -6.21
CA ILE A 141 15.41 -14.50 -7.13
C ILE A 141 16.50 -15.27 -6.38
N ALA A 142 16.27 -16.55 -6.13
CA ALA A 142 17.20 -17.44 -5.46
C ALA A 142 18.25 -17.98 -6.45
N PHE A 143 19.51 -17.90 -6.07
CA PHE A 143 20.62 -18.58 -6.71
C PHE A 143 21.28 -19.52 -5.72
N TYR A 144 21.40 -20.79 -6.09
CA TYR A 144 21.92 -21.84 -5.21
C TYR A 144 22.71 -22.88 -6.00
N SER A 145 23.59 -23.61 -5.31
CA SER A 145 24.44 -24.63 -5.90
C SER A 145 24.78 -25.70 -4.86
N ASP A 146 24.89 -26.95 -5.31
CA ASP A 146 25.41 -28.05 -4.48
C ASP A 146 26.95 -28.16 -4.58
N GLU A 147 27.58 -27.47 -5.54
CA GLU A 147 29.02 -27.55 -5.82
C GLU A 147 29.79 -26.28 -5.44
N LEU A 148 29.15 -25.10 -5.53
CA LEU A 148 29.77 -23.80 -5.26
C LEU A 148 29.42 -23.30 -3.86
N GLU A 149 30.40 -22.70 -3.19
CA GLU A 149 30.16 -22.05 -1.90
C GLU A 149 29.40 -20.72 -2.06
N VAL A 150 28.56 -20.36 -1.09
CA VAL A 150 27.74 -19.13 -1.10
C VAL A 150 28.52 -17.85 -1.46
N PRO A 151 29.76 -17.62 -0.98
CA PRO A 151 30.51 -16.42 -1.35
C PRO A 151 30.90 -16.41 -2.83
N GLN A 152 31.17 -17.58 -3.42
CA GLN A 152 31.49 -17.71 -4.85
C GLN A 152 30.25 -17.45 -5.71
N ILE A 153 29.07 -17.90 -5.25
CA ILE A 153 27.79 -17.57 -5.87
C ILE A 153 27.60 -16.05 -5.83
N THR A 154 27.72 -15.44 -4.65
CA THR A 154 27.53 -13.99 -4.45
C THR A 154 28.49 -13.16 -5.30
N ASP A 155 29.76 -13.57 -5.40
CA ASP A 155 30.73 -12.94 -6.30
C ASP A 155 30.23 -13.00 -7.75
N TYR A 156 29.93 -14.19 -8.28
CA TYR A 156 29.43 -14.31 -9.66
C TYR A 156 28.20 -13.43 -9.92
N LEU A 157 27.25 -13.39 -8.99
CA LEU A 157 26.06 -12.53 -9.10
C LEU A 157 26.43 -11.05 -9.14
N THR A 158 27.29 -10.59 -8.24
CA THR A 158 27.83 -9.22 -8.22
C THR A 158 28.52 -8.88 -9.55
N ARG A 159 29.17 -9.87 -10.17
CA ARG A 159 29.93 -9.66 -11.40
C ARG A 159 29.10 -9.60 -12.67
N VAL A 160 28.10 -10.46 -12.78
CA VAL A 160 27.41 -10.73 -14.05
C VAL A 160 25.92 -10.44 -13.97
N VAL A 161 25.26 -10.83 -12.88
CA VAL A 161 23.80 -10.82 -12.78
C VAL A 161 23.29 -9.47 -12.30
N GLN A 162 23.84 -8.94 -11.20
CA GLN A 162 23.42 -7.67 -10.60
C GLN A 162 23.51 -6.50 -11.60
N PRO A 163 24.60 -6.30 -12.37
CA PRO A 163 24.65 -5.18 -13.33
C PRO A 163 23.61 -5.29 -14.45
N LYS A 164 23.26 -6.51 -14.88
CA LYS A 164 22.23 -6.72 -15.91
C LYS A 164 20.84 -6.37 -15.39
N LEU A 165 20.51 -6.86 -14.19
CA LEU A 165 19.21 -6.61 -13.57
C LEU A 165 19.06 -5.14 -13.16
N GLN A 166 20.11 -4.52 -12.63
CA GLN A 166 20.10 -3.11 -12.24
C GLN A 166 20.07 -2.13 -13.44
N ALA A 167 20.49 -2.57 -14.63
CA ALA A 167 20.38 -1.77 -15.86
C ALA A 167 18.95 -1.73 -16.43
N LEU A 168 18.04 -2.58 -15.95
CA LEU A 168 16.65 -2.61 -16.38
C LEU A 168 15.92 -1.34 -15.90
N SER A 169 15.11 -0.76 -16.78
CA SER A 169 14.35 0.44 -16.45
C SER A 169 13.34 0.17 -15.33
N GLY A 170 13.31 1.05 -14.32
CA GLY A 170 12.41 0.95 -13.17
C GLY A 170 12.93 0.09 -12.01
N VAL A 171 14.05 -0.62 -12.18
CA VAL A 171 14.76 -1.27 -11.07
C VAL A 171 15.53 -0.19 -10.30
N GLY A 172 15.18 0.01 -9.03
CA GLY A 172 15.86 0.96 -8.15
C GLY A 172 17.13 0.36 -7.58
N LYS A 173 17.01 -0.85 -7.03
CA LYS A 173 18.12 -1.60 -6.44
C LYS A 173 17.93 -3.08 -6.73
N ALA A 174 18.98 -3.74 -7.24
CA ALA A 174 19.09 -5.19 -7.26
C ALA A 174 19.96 -5.59 -6.07
N ASP A 175 19.33 -5.78 -4.91
CA ASP A 175 20.04 -6.01 -3.65
C ASP A 175 20.45 -7.47 -3.50
N LEU A 176 21.68 -7.70 -3.05
CA LEU A 176 22.21 -9.04 -2.86
C LEU A 176 22.06 -9.43 -1.39
N LEU A 177 21.17 -10.38 -1.11
CA LEU A 177 20.95 -10.91 0.23
C LEU A 177 21.69 -12.25 0.34
N GLY A 178 22.90 -12.18 0.87
CA GLY A 178 23.81 -13.30 1.03
C GLY A 178 25.18 -12.84 1.50
N ARG A 179 26.10 -13.78 1.68
CA ARG A 179 27.44 -13.49 2.20
C ARG A 179 28.33 -12.87 1.14
N GLN A 180 28.74 -11.61 1.34
CA GLN A 180 29.64 -10.90 0.42
C GLN A 180 31.06 -11.46 0.44
N PHE A 181 31.76 -11.38 -0.69
CA PHE A 181 33.11 -11.92 -0.86
C PHE A 181 34.19 -10.98 -0.32
N ALA A 182 35.10 -11.49 0.53
CA ALA A 182 36.21 -10.72 1.10
C ALA A 182 37.46 -11.59 1.33
N LEU A 183 38.65 -10.96 1.43
CA LEU A 183 39.86 -11.62 1.88
C LEU A 183 39.96 -11.53 3.40
N ARG A 184 39.97 -12.70 4.05
CA ARG A 184 40.06 -12.84 5.50
C ARG A 184 41.50 -13.15 5.89
N VAL A 185 42.02 -12.41 6.86
CA VAL A 185 43.32 -12.65 7.49
C VAL A 185 43.07 -12.98 8.95
N TRP A 186 43.00 -14.28 9.25
CA TRP A 186 42.76 -14.81 10.59
C TRP A 186 44.06 -14.86 11.38
N LEU A 187 44.27 -13.88 12.25
CA LEU A 187 45.48 -13.74 13.06
C LEU A 187 45.51 -14.78 14.19
N ASP A 188 46.68 -15.36 14.43
CA ASP A 188 46.96 -16.28 15.55
C ASP A 188 47.73 -15.50 16.64
N PRO A 189 47.09 -15.15 17.77
CA PRO A 189 47.70 -14.34 18.83
C PRO A 189 48.92 -15.01 19.48
N GLU A 190 48.89 -16.34 19.63
CA GLU A 190 49.97 -17.10 20.25
C GLU A 190 51.22 -17.04 19.36
N ARG A 191 51.06 -17.29 18.05
CA ARG A 191 52.17 -17.21 17.10
C ARG A 191 52.71 -15.80 16.95
N LEU A 192 51.84 -14.79 16.98
CA LEU A 192 52.25 -13.38 16.96
C LEU A 192 53.17 -13.05 18.15
N SER A 193 52.77 -13.43 19.36
CA SER A 193 53.58 -13.21 20.56
C SER A 193 54.92 -13.95 20.51
N ALA A 194 54.94 -15.17 19.95
CA ALA A 194 56.14 -15.99 19.81
C ALA A 194 57.19 -15.37 18.88
N VAL A 195 56.77 -14.56 17.91
CA VAL A 195 57.67 -13.81 17.02
C VAL A 195 57.84 -12.34 17.42
N ASP A 196 57.41 -11.97 18.63
CA ASP A 196 57.46 -10.60 19.14
C ASP A 196 56.76 -9.61 18.18
N MET A 197 55.52 -9.91 17.79
CA MET A 197 54.68 -9.04 16.97
C MET A 197 53.32 -8.81 17.62
N THR A 198 52.73 -7.65 17.33
CA THR A 198 51.36 -7.29 17.71
C THR A 198 50.43 -7.32 16.49
N PRO A 199 49.12 -7.50 16.69
CA PRO A 199 48.13 -7.40 15.61
C PRO A 199 48.16 -6.07 14.85
N GLN A 200 48.39 -4.95 15.55
CA GLN A 200 48.50 -3.63 14.93
C GLN A 200 49.69 -3.54 13.97
N GLU A 201 50.83 -4.15 14.32
CA GLU A 201 51.99 -4.20 13.43
C GLU A 201 51.69 -4.99 12.15
N VAL A 202 50.88 -6.05 12.23
CA VAL A 202 50.42 -6.79 11.03
C VAL A 202 49.53 -5.91 10.17
N VAL A 203 48.58 -5.17 10.77
CA VAL A 203 47.76 -4.20 10.04
C VAL A 203 48.63 -3.17 9.32
N ASP A 204 49.63 -2.61 10.00
CA ASP A 204 50.55 -1.63 9.41
C ASP A 204 51.42 -2.25 8.31
N VAL A 205 51.78 -3.53 8.40
CA VAL A 205 52.46 -4.27 7.33
C VAL A 205 51.54 -4.44 6.12
N LEU A 206 50.28 -4.86 6.33
CA LEU A 206 49.31 -5.04 5.26
C LEU A 206 49.02 -3.71 4.54
N LEU A 207 48.88 -2.62 5.27
CA LEU A 207 48.67 -1.28 4.71
C LEU A 207 49.89 -0.78 3.91
N ARG A 208 51.11 -1.03 4.39
CA ARG A 208 52.33 -0.58 3.70
C ARG A 208 52.69 -1.41 2.47
N ASN A 209 52.36 -2.70 2.47
CA ASN A 209 52.78 -3.62 1.41
C ASN A 209 51.68 -3.95 0.39
N ASN A 210 50.40 -3.73 0.71
CA ASN A 210 49.34 -3.72 -0.31
C ASN A 210 49.11 -2.27 -0.77
N TYR A 211 50.03 -1.75 -1.59
CA TYR A 211 50.05 -0.35 -1.99
C TYR A 211 49.87 -0.15 -3.50
N GLN A 212 48.84 0.61 -3.88
CA GLN A 212 48.52 0.92 -5.27
C GLN A 212 49.38 2.11 -5.75
N ALA A 213 50.48 1.83 -6.47
CA ALA A 213 51.40 2.86 -6.96
C ALA A 213 50.97 3.46 -8.31
N ALA A 214 50.82 4.79 -8.37
CA ALA A 214 50.53 5.54 -9.60
C ALA A 214 51.82 6.02 -10.30
N VAL A 215 52.49 5.13 -11.05
CA VAL A 215 53.84 5.38 -11.62
C VAL A 215 53.85 6.27 -12.87
N GLY A 216 52.70 6.46 -13.54
CA GLY A 216 52.54 7.42 -14.63
C GLY A 216 53.13 6.97 -15.98
N ASN A 217 53.91 7.83 -16.64
CA ASN A 217 54.49 7.54 -17.94
C ASN A 217 55.88 8.18 -18.11
N THR A 218 56.69 7.58 -18.97
CA THR A 218 57.94 8.16 -19.46
C THR A 218 57.75 8.74 -20.87
N LYS A 219 58.44 9.84 -21.20
CA LYS A 219 58.28 10.57 -22.47
C LYS A 219 59.63 10.91 -23.10
N GLY A 220 59.89 10.33 -24.26
CA GLY A 220 60.96 10.71 -25.17
C GLY A 220 60.49 11.73 -26.23
N LYS A 221 61.35 12.02 -27.22
CA LYS A 221 61.07 13.01 -28.28
C LYS A 221 59.93 12.60 -29.22
N TYR A 222 59.74 11.29 -29.45
CA TYR A 222 58.74 10.74 -30.38
C TYR A 222 57.84 9.66 -29.76
N THR A 223 58.07 9.26 -28.51
CA THR A 223 57.35 8.16 -27.84
C THR A 223 56.99 8.53 -26.41
N LYS A 224 55.79 8.12 -25.98
CA LYS A 224 55.32 8.20 -24.61
C LYS A 224 54.87 6.80 -24.21
N ILE A 225 55.42 6.26 -23.12
CA ILE A 225 55.17 4.89 -22.66
C ILE A 225 54.63 4.96 -21.25
N SER A 226 53.44 4.40 -21.02
CA SER A 226 52.87 4.25 -19.68
C SER A 226 53.63 3.20 -18.88
N MET A 227 53.86 3.46 -17.60
CA MET A 227 54.52 2.56 -16.67
C MET A 227 53.51 2.09 -15.64
N THR A 228 53.53 0.80 -15.30
CA THR A 228 52.73 0.19 -14.24
C THR A 228 53.66 -0.43 -13.20
N SER A 229 53.15 -0.66 -12.00
CA SER A 229 53.88 -1.26 -10.89
C SER A 229 53.08 -2.43 -10.33
N ASP A 230 53.79 -3.39 -9.74
CA ASP A 230 53.27 -4.59 -9.08
C ASP A 230 53.55 -4.47 -7.57
N THR A 231 53.12 -3.35 -6.99
CA THR A 231 53.31 -3.05 -5.56
C THR A 231 52.09 -3.41 -4.73
N ASP A 232 51.00 -3.82 -5.38
CA ASP A 232 49.82 -4.36 -4.74
C ASP A 232 49.88 -5.89 -4.67
N VAL A 233 49.09 -6.45 -3.76
CA VAL A 233 49.02 -7.90 -3.56
C VAL A 233 47.73 -8.38 -4.20
N GLY A 234 47.82 -8.97 -5.39
CA GLY A 234 46.66 -9.31 -6.22
C GLY A 234 46.13 -10.75 -6.06
N ASP A 235 46.92 -11.62 -5.41
CA ASP A 235 46.64 -13.04 -5.23
C ASP A 235 46.66 -13.41 -3.73
N PRO A 236 45.66 -14.15 -3.21
CA PRO A 236 45.71 -14.72 -1.86
C PRO A 236 47.02 -15.45 -1.50
N GLU A 237 47.66 -16.13 -2.45
CA GLU A 237 48.95 -16.79 -2.20
C GLU A 237 50.08 -15.79 -1.97
N GLN A 238 50.05 -14.62 -2.63
CA GLN A 238 51.01 -13.55 -2.37
C GLN A 238 50.79 -12.93 -0.98
N PHE A 239 49.55 -12.88 -0.49
CA PHE A 239 49.29 -12.47 0.90
C PHE A 239 49.91 -13.45 1.90
N LYS A 240 49.77 -14.76 1.68
CA LYS A 240 50.40 -15.79 2.53
C LYS A 240 51.92 -15.65 2.57
N ASP A 241 52.52 -15.28 1.45
CA ASP A 241 53.96 -15.13 1.29
C ASP A 241 54.51 -13.77 1.70
N LEU A 242 53.64 -12.85 2.11
CA LEU A 242 54.02 -11.51 2.54
C LEU A 242 54.95 -11.57 3.75
N VAL A 243 56.11 -10.92 3.66
CA VAL A 243 57.05 -10.83 4.77
C VAL A 243 56.53 -9.83 5.80
N VAL A 244 56.34 -10.31 7.03
CA VAL A 244 55.79 -9.51 8.13
C VAL A 244 56.87 -9.01 9.09
N LYS A 245 57.95 -9.79 9.28
CA LYS A 245 59.10 -9.42 10.11
C LYS A 245 60.34 -10.19 9.67
N GLU A 246 61.50 -9.57 9.86
CA GLU A 246 62.80 -10.25 9.80
C GLU A 246 63.35 -10.39 11.22
N SER A 247 63.76 -11.60 11.61
CA SER A 247 64.39 -11.87 12.91
C SER A 247 65.60 -12.78 12.70
N ASP A 248 66.79 -12.34 13.12
CA ASP A 248 68.05 -13.10 13.05
C ASP A 248 68.36 -13.71 11.67
N GLY A 249 68.04 -12.97 10.59
CA GLY A 249 68.23 -13.42 9.20
C GLY A 249 67.18 -14.41 8.68
N SER A 250 66.16 -14.72 9.48
CA SER A 250 64.98 -15.49 9.06
C SER A 250 63.80 -14.56 8.74
N LEU A 251 63.18 -14.79 7.59
CA LEU A 251 61.99 -14.05 7.15
C LEU A 251 60.74 -14.75 7.66
N ILE A 252 59.98 -14.06 8.51
CA ILE A 252 58.66 -14.51 8.97
C ILE A 252 57.63 -14.01 7.97
N ARG A 253 56.76 -14.91 7.51
CA ARG A 253 55.70 -14.62 6.54
C ARG A 253 54.33 -14.59 7.21
N LEU A 254 53.35 -13.99 6.54
CA LEU A 254 51.99 -13.91 7.07
C LEU A 254 51.39 -15.29 7.34
N ARG A 255 51.64 -16.28 6.48
CA ARG A 255 51.21 -17.67 6.69
C ARG A 255 51.75 -18.33 7.96
N ASP A 256 52.85 -17.82 8.50
CA ASP A 256 53.46 -18.37 9.71
C ASP A 256 52.69 -17.92 10.97
N ILE A 257 51.96 -16.79 10.89
CA ILE A 257 51.27 -16.13 12.01
C ILE A 257 49.76 -15.92 11.79
N ALA A 258 49.24 -16.26 10.61
CA ALA A 258 47.84 -16.06 10.26
C ALA A 258 47.38 -17.04 9.17
N ARG A 259 46.08 -17.39 9.19
CA ARG A 259 45.41 -18.10 8.10
C ARG A 259 44.79 -17.07 7.14
N VAL A 260 45.19 -17.12 5.87
CA VAL A 260 44.66 -16.24 4.83
C VAL A 260 43.78 -17.04 3.88
N GLU A 261 42.53 -16.60 3.72
CA GLU A 261 41.56 -17.25 2.83
C GLU A 261 40.63 -16.24 2.15
N LEU A 262 40.10 -16.64 0.99
CA LEU A 262 38.97 -15.95 0.38
C LEU A 262 37.70 -16.52 1.01
N GLY A 263 36.92 -15.66 1.66
CA GLY A 263 35.73 -16.07 2.40
C GLY A 263 34.66 -14.98 2.40
N SER A 264 33.85 -14.97 3.44
CA SER A 264 32.78 -13.99 3.61
C SER A 264 33.22 -12.76 4.38
N GLU A 265 32.68 -11.58 4.04
CA GLU A 265 32.84 -10.35 4.82
C GLU A 265 32.32 -10.53 6.25
N THR A 266 31.09 -11.03 6.37
CA THR A 266 30.44 -11.44 7.62
C THR A 266 29.96 -12.89 7.53
N TYR A 267 30.00 -13.58 8.66
CA TYR A 267 29.48 -14.93 8.84
C TYR A 267 28.21 -14.96 9.69
N ASP A 268 27.63 -13.81 10.02
CA ASP A 268 26.49 -13.67 10.92
C ASP A 268 25.14 -13.77 10.19
N GLN A 269 25.17 -14.02 8.88
CA GLN A 269 23.99 -14.05 8.01
C GLN A 269 24.00 -15.27 7.10
N LEU A 270 22.81 -15.79 6.80
CA LEU A 270 22.59 -16.90 5.87
C LEU A 270 21.22 -16.76 5.19
N ALA A 271 21.16 -17.07 3.90
CA ALA A 271 19.94 -17.18 3.15
C ALA A 271 19.74 -18.65 2.74
N LEU A 272 18.52 -19.15 2.89
CA LEU A 272 18.13 -20.53 2.63
C LEU A 272 16.94 -20.58 1.67
N TYR A 273 17.08 -21.32 0.57
CA TYR A 273 16.00 -21.65 -0.35
C TYR A 273 15.69 -23.14 -0.23
N LYS A 274 14.50 -23.49 0.28
CA LYS A 274 14.10 -24.89 0.52
C LYS A 274 15.16 -25.72 1.28
N GLY A 275 15.80 -25.09 2.27
CA GLY A 275 16.81 -25.69 3.14
C GLY A 275 18.22 -25.70 2.57
N GLN A 276 18.40 -25.22 1.34
CA GLN A 276 19.71 -25.13 0.71
C GLN A 276 20.27 -23.70 0.85
N PRO A 277 21.55 -23.54 1.24
CA PRO A 277 22.23 -22.26 1.21
C PRO A 277 22.13 -21.59 -0.17
N ALA A 278 21.63 -20.36 -0.18
CA ALA A 278 21.37 -19.59 -1.38
C ALA A 278 21.84 -18.13 -1.22
N THR A 279 21.92 -17.43 -2.34
CA THR A 279 22.01 -15.97 -2.37
C THR A 279 20.82 -15.44 -3.13
N TYR A 280 20.08 -14.49 -2.54
CA TYR A 280 18.97 -13.85 -3.24
C TYR A 280 19.42 -12.58 -3.93
N VAL A 281 18.88 -12.36 -5.13
CA VAL A 281 18.79 -11.01 -5.70
C VAL A 281 17.37 -10.50 -5.45
N ALA A 282 17.25 -9.52 -4.56
CA ALA A 282 16.01 -8.83 -4.25
C ALA A 282 15.86 -7.63 -5.19
N ILE A 283 14.77 -7.58 -5.95
CA ILE A 283 14.49 -6.49 -6.88
C ILE A 283 13.61 -5.46 -6.20
N GLU A 284 14.18 -4.32 -5.85
CA GLU A 284 13.46 -3.17 -5.32
C GLU A 284 13.08 -2.20 -6.45
N LEU A 285 11.88 -1.64 -6.35
CA LEU A 285 11.38 -0.67 -7.32
C LEU A 285 12.01 0.70 -7.08
N SER A 286 12.31 1.40 -8.17
CA SER A 286 12.49 2.85 -8.09
C SER A 286 11.17 3.51 -7.67
N PRO A 287 11.19 4.61 -6.88
CA PRO A 287 9.99 5.39 -6.61
C PRO A 287 9.23 5.74 -7.91
N GLY A 288 7.93 5.52 -7.94
CA GLY A 288 7.07 5.74 -9.11
C GLY A 288 7.08 4.64 -10.18
N ALA A 289 8.02 3.67 -10.15
CA ALA A 289 8.09 2.62 -11.17
C ALA A 289 6.87 1.68 -11.18
N ASN A 290 6.54 1.16 -12.37
CA ASN A 290 5.43 0.21 -12.53
C ASN A 290 5.88 -1.23 -12.19
N PRO A 291 5.29 -1.88 -11.17
CA PRO A 291 5.67 -3.24 -10.76
C PRO A 291 5.52 -4.29 -11.87
N LEU A 292 4.47 -4.20 -12.70
CA LEU A 292 4.21 -5.17 -13.76
C LEU A 292 5.24 -5.05 -14.89
N THR A 293 5.60 -3.82 -15.25
CA THR A 293 6.61 -3.55 -16.29
C THR A 293 7.98 -4.05 -15.84
N VAL A 294 8.39 -3.73 -14.60
CA VAL A 294 9.68 -4.17 -14.05
C VAL A 294 9.75 -5.69 -13.93
N ALA A 295 8.70 -6.33 -13.39
CA ALA A 295 8.64 -7.78 -13.27
C ALA A 295 8.74 -8.47 -14.64
N LYS A 296 8.05 -7.94 -15.66
CA LYS A 296 8.14 -8.45 -17.03
C LYS A 296 9.56 -8.34 -17.59
N LEU A 297 10.22 -7.18 -17.44
CA LEU A 297 11.59 -6.98 -17.92
C LEU A 297 12.58 -7.95 -17.25
N VAL A 298 12.44 -8.18 -15.94
CA VAL A 298 13.27 -9.15 -15.21
C VAL A 298 12.99 -10.57 -15.69
N LYS A 299 11.72 -10.98 -15.81
CA LYS A 299 11.32 -12.30 -16.33
C LYS A 299 11.84 -12.54 -17.75
N ASP A 300 11.85 -11.52 -18.60
CA ASP A 300 12.34 -11.60 -19.97
C ASP A 300 13.88 -11.77 -20.04
N GLU A 301 14.63 -11.20 -19.08
CA GLU A 301 16.09 -11.31 -19.00
C GLU A 301 16.57 -12.61 -18.31
N LEU A 302 15.75 -13.18 -17.41
CA LEU A 302 16.10 -14.38 -16.62
C LEU A 302 16.56 -15.59 -17.45
N PRO A 303 15.90 -15.99 -18.56
CA PRO A 303 16.38 -17.08 -19.42
C PRO A 303 17.77 -16.82 -20.01
N GLY A 304 18.06 -15.55 -20.32
CA GLY A 304 19.39 -15.12 -20.78
C GLY A 304 20.45 -15.27 -19.70
N ILE A 305 20.11 -14.96 -18.45
CA ILE A 305 20.97 -15.17 -17.28
C ILE A 305 21.17 -16.67 -17.02
N GLU A 306 20.10 -17.47 -16.99
CA GLU A 306 20.13 -18.92 -16.75
C GLU A 306 21.05 -19.64 -17.74
N SER A 307 21.01 -19.26 -19.02
CA SER A 307 21.87 -19.84 -20.06
C SER A 307 23.38 -19.58 -19.89
N GLN A 308 23.76 -18.59 -19.07
CA GLN A 308 25.15 -18.16 -18.85
C GLN A 308 25.70 -18.59 -17.49
N LEU A 309 24.86 -19.24 -16.66
CA LEU A 309 25.28 -19.68 -15.34
C LEU A 309 26.38 -20.76 -15.44
N PRO A 310 27.34 -20.77 -14.49
CA PRO A 310 28.31 -21.85 -14.38
C PRO A 310 27.62 -23.19 -14.14
N SER A 311 28.28 -24.29 -14.50
CA SER A 311 27.81 -25.64 -14.17
C SER A 311 27.57 -25.77 -12.67
N GLY A 312 26.44 -26.39 -12.28
CA GLY A 312 26.07 -26.59 -10.88
C GLY A 312 25.32 -25.42 -10.23
N MET A 313 25.16 -24.26 -10.88
CA MET A 313 24.38 -23.14 -10.36
C MET A 313 22.96 -23.12 -10.94
N ASN A 314 21.97 -23.00 -10.06
CA ASN A 314 20.55 -22.93 -10.42
C ASN A 314 19.96 -21.57 -10.06
N VAL A 315 18.93 -21.17 -10.81
CA VAL A 315 18.15 -19.95 -10.55
C VAL A 315 16.66 -20.30 -10.42
N ARG A 316 16.01 -19.76 -9.38
CA ARG A 316 14.56 -19.91 -9.15
C ARG A 316 13.97 -18.60 -8.63
N LEU A 317 12.72 -18.35 -9.00
CA LEU A 317 12.00 -17.17 -8.54
C LEU A 317 11.20 -17.55 -7.29
N ALA A 318 11.79 -17.29 -6.13
CA ALA A 318 11.23 -17.67 -4.84
C ALA A 318 9.94 -16.91 -4.53
N TYR A 319 9.85 -15.65 -4.94
CA TYR A 319 8.66 -14.83 -4.76
C TYR A 319 8.50 -13.80 -5.87
N ASP A 320 7.24 -13.58 -6.28
CA ASP A 320 6.81 -12.58 -7.25
C ASP A 320 5.56 -11.84 -6.76
N ALA A 321 5.65 -10.54 -6.52
CA ALA A 321 4.46 -9.75 -6.25
C ALA A 321 3.61 -9.49 -7.50
N SER A 322 4.18 -9.56 -8.72
CA SER A 322 3.48 -9.29 -9.97
C SER A 322 2.42 -10.34 -10.32
N ASP A 323 2.59 -11.58 -9.85
CA ASP A 323 1.65 -12.67 -10.13
C ASP A 323 0.28 -12.40 -9.48
N PHE A 324 0.27 -11.88 -8.24
CA PHE A 324 -0.95 -11.41 -7.57
C PHE A 324 -1.59 -10.24 -8.32
N ILE A 325 -0.77 -9.26 -8.74
CA ILE A 325 -1.26 -8.06 -9.41
C ILE A 325 -1.91 -8.40 -10.76
N ASP A 326 -1.20 -9.16 -11.61
CA ASP A 326 -1.69 -9.56 -12.94
C ASP A 326 -2.95 -10.42 -12.83
N SER A 327 -2.98 -11.36 -11.89
CA SER A 327 -4.17 -12.20 -11.64
C SER A 327 -5.35 -11.37 -11.12
N SER A 328 -5.12 -10.43 -10.19
CA SER A 328 -6.16 -9.52 -9.69
C SER A 328 -6.78 -8.69 -10.81
N ILE A 329 -5.95 -8.11 -11.69
CA ILE A 329 -6.43 -7.28 -12.81
C ILE A 329 -7.23 -8.11 -13.81
N LYS A 330 -6.75 -9.31 -14.17
CA LYS A 330 -7.47 -10.24 -15.05
C LYS A 330 -8.83 -10.62 -14.47
N GLU A 331 -8.88 -10.95 -13.19
CA GLU A 331 -10.11 -11.27 -12.48
C GLU A 331 -11.08 -10.09 -12.45
N VAL A 332 -10.61 -8.85 -12.22
CA VAL A 332 -11.50 -7.67 -12.27
C VAL A 332 -12.01 -7.42 -13.69
N ILE A 333 -11.19 -7.60 -14.74
CA ILE A 333 -11.63 -7.47 -16.13
C ILE A 333 -12.69 -8.54 -16.47
N GLN A 334 -12.49 -9.78 -16.03
CA GLN A 334 -13.47 -10.84 -16.19
C GLN A 334 -14.78 -10.48 -15.46
N THR A 335 -14.68 -10.04 -14.21
CA THR A 335 -15.81 -9.58 -13.40
C THR A 335 -16.56 -8.44 -14.10
N LEU A 336 -15.85 -7.50 -14.74
CA LEU A 336 -16.42 -6.40 -15.52
C LEU A 336 -17.23 -6.90 -16.71
N LEU A 337 -16.71 -7.88 -17.46
CA LEU A 337 -17.41 -8.49 -18.58
C LEU A 337 -18.66 -9.26 -18.12
N GLU A 338 -18.55 -10.01 -17.02
CA GLU A 338 -19.67 -10.73 -16.41
C GLU A 338 -20.76 -9.77 -15.93
N ALA A 339 -20.38 -8.71 -15.20
CA ALA A 339 -21.28 -7.66 -14.75
C ALA A 339 -21.98 -6.97 -15.92
N LEU A 340 -21.25 -6.66 -17.00
CA LEU A 340 -21.83 -6.08 -18.22
C LEU A 340 -22.87 -7.02 -18.82
N VAL A 341 -22.56 -8.30 -19.01
CA VAL A 341 -23.50 -9.29 -19.57
C VAL A 341 -24.74 -9.43 -18.68
N ILE A 342 -24.55 -9.54 -17.36
CA ILE A 342 -25.65 -9.66 -16.40
C ILE A 342 -26.55 -8.42 -16.47
N VAL A 343 -25.99 -7.22 -16.48
CA VAL A 343 -26.78 -5.98 -16.60
C VAL A 343 -27.56 -5.96 -17.90
N LEU A 344 -26.95 -6.31 -19.04
CA LEU A 344 -27.67 -6.36 -20.32
C LEU A 344 -28.82 -7.38 -20.30
N VAL A 345 -28.65 -8.53 -19.64
CA VAL A 345 -29.70 -9.53 -19.45
C VAL A 345 -30.82 -8.99 -18.57
N VAL A 346 -30.49 -8.35 -17.45
CA VAL A 346 -31.49 -7.76 -16.53
C VAL A 346 -32.27 -6.66 -17.24
N VAL A 347 -31.60 -5.78 -18.00
CA VAL A 347 -32.26 -4.76 -18.82
C VAL A 347 -33.22 -5.38 -19.83
N PHE A 348 -32.80 -6.44 -20.51
CA PHE A 348 -33.67 -7.16 -21.44
C PHE A 348 -34.91 -7.74 -20.76
N ILE A 349 -34.75 -8.33 -19.57
CA ILE A 349 -35.87 -8.87 -18.77
C ILE A 349 -36.82 -7.75 -18.33
N CYS A 350 -36.28 -6.61 -17.87
CA CYS A 350 -37.04 -5.47 -17.40
C CYS A 350 -37.82 -4.75 -18.51
N LEU A 351 -37.20 -4.55 -19.68
CA LEU A 351 -37.83 -3.88 -20.82
C LEU A 351 -38.77 -4.80 -21.63
N GLY A 352 -38.67 -6.12 -21.50
CA GLY A 352 -39.54 -7.09 -22.20
C GLY A 352 -39.36 -7.17 -23.72
N SER A 353 -38.56 -6.28 -24.32
CA SER A 353 -38.40 -6.10 -25.76
C SER A 353 -36.93 -6.07 -26.16
N VAL A 354 -36.52 -7.02 -27.02
CA VAL A 354 -35.16 -7.09 -27.58
C VAL A 354 -34.77 -5.77 -28.25
N ARG A 355 -35.73 -5.12 -28.92
CA ARG A 355 -35.52 -3.86 -29.64
C ARG A 355 -35.25 -2.70 -28.71
N ALA A 356 -35.97 -2.63 -27.58
CA ALA A 356 -35.73 -1.62 -26.56
C ALA A 356 -34.37 -1.84 -25.88
N ALA A 357 -34.02 -3.09 -25.60
CA ALA A 357 -32.75 -3.46 -24.97
C ALA A 357 -31.51 -3.15 -25.83
N VAL A 358 -31.62 -3.11 -27.17
CA VAL A 358 -30.50 -2.72 -28.05
C VAL A 358 -29.97 -1.31 -27.74
N VAL A 359 -30.83 -0.39 -27.31
CA VAL A 359 -30.40 1.00 -27.06
C VAL A 359 -29.43 1.07 -25.87
N PRO A 360 -29.76 0.54 -24.67
CA PRO A 360 -28.77 0.46 -23.60
C PRO A 360 -27.58 -0.46 -23.92
N SER A 361 -27.77 -1.54 -24.69
CA SER A 361 -26.66 -2.43 -25.12
C SER A 361 -25.58 -1.75 -25.95
N VAL A 362 -25.91 -0.67 -26.67
CA VAL A 362 -24.92 0.14 -27.41
C VAL A 362 -24.41 1.29 -26.54
N ALA A 363 -25.29 1.94 -25.77
CA ALA A 363 -24.92 3.09 -24.96
C ALA A 363 -23.89 2.74 -23.87
N VAL A 364 -24.08 1.62 -23.16
CA VAL A 364 -23.21 1.25 -22.03
C VAL A 364 -21.76 0.99 -22.45
N PRO A 365 -21.46 0.09 -23.40
CA PRO A 365 -20.06 -0.12 -23.81
C PRO A 365 -19.44 1.15 -24.39
N LEU A 366 -20.22 1.95 -25.14
CA LEU A 366 -19.73 3.19 -25.71
C LEU A 366 -19.31 4.20 -24.62
N SER A 367 -20.10 4.31 -23.55
CA SER A 367 -19.79 5.20 -22.44
C SER A 367 -18.60 4.74 -21.61
N LEU A 368 -18.44 3.43 -21.38
CA LEU A 368 -17.25 2.87 -20.70
C LEU A 368 -15.98 3.14 -21.53
N VAL A 369 -16.03 2.88 -22.83
CA VAL A 369 -14.91 3.15 -23.75
C VAL A 369 -14.61 4.65 -23.80
N GLY A 370 -15.64 5.50 -23.86
CA GLY A 370 -15.47 6.95 -23.79
C GLY A 370 -14.92 7.44 -22.45
N GLY A 371 -15.21 6.74 -21.35
CA GLY A 371 -14.58 6.96 -20.04
C GLY A 371 -13.07 6.79 -20.11
N ALA A 372 -12.56 5.81 -20.87
CA ALA A 372 -11.13 5.62 -21.07
C ALA A 372 -10.45 6.81 -21.77
N PHE A 373 -11.14 7.47 -22.71
CA PHE A 373 -10.64 8.72 -23.29
C PHE A 373 -10.49 9.82 -22.25
N PHE A 374 -11.45 9.95 -21.33
CA PHE A 374 -11.39 10.91 -20.25
C PHE A 374 -10.24 10.60 -19.27
N MET A 375 -10.04 9.32 -18.92
CA MET A 375 -8.92 8.88 -18.08
C MET A 375 -7.57 9.26 -18.69
N LEU A 376 -7.36 8.99 -19.99
CA LEU A 376 -6.12 9.36 -20.67
C LEU A 376 -5.89 10.88 -20.68
N MET A 377 -6.95 11.68 -20.86
CA MET A 377 -6.86 13.14 -20.82
C MET A 377 -6.39 13.66 -19.45
N MET A 378 -6.72 12.94 -18.37
CA MET A 378 -6.28 13.26 -17.01
C MET A 378 -4.94 12.62 -16.63
N GLY A 379 -4.33 11.83 -17.53
CA GLY A 379 -3.07 11.13 -17.26
C GLY A 379 -3.21 9.95 -16.30
N PHE A 380 -4.41 9.39 -16.14
CA PHE A 380 -4.66 8.27 -15.24
C PHE A 380 -4.23 6.94 -15.83
N SER A 381 -4.15 5.92 -14.97
CA SER A 381 -3.77 4.56 -15.32
C SER A 381 -4.97 3.61 -15.28
N LEU A 382 -4.82 2.46 -15.94
CA LEU A 382 -5.76 1.35 -15.81
C LEU A 382 -5.30 0.50 -14.63
N ASN A 383 -6.01 0.62 -13.51
CA ASN A 383 -5.69 -0.04 -12.25
C ASN A 383 -6.92 -0.63 -11.58
N LEU A 384 -6.73 -1.33 -10.45
CA LEU A 384 -7.82 -2.01 -9.76
C LEU A 384 -8.96 -1.04 -9.39
N LEU A 385 -8.63 0.19 -8.96
CA LEU A 385 -9.62 1.18 -8.55
C LEU A 385 -10.35 1.77 -9.76
N THR A 386 -9.65 2.12 -10.86
CA THR A 386 -10.31 2.61 -12.07
C THR A 386 -11.16 1.52 -12.73
N LEU A 387 -10.74 0.26 -12.70
CA LEU A 387 -11.56 -0.88 -13.13
C LEU A 387 -12.81 -1.09 -12.26
N LEU A 388 -12.68 -1.03 -10.92
CA LEU A 388 -13.83 -1.08 -10.02
C LEU A 388 -14.80 0.07 -10.27
N SER A 389 -14.27 1.27 -10.52
CA SER A 389 -15.09 2.42 -10.91
C SER A 389 -15.85 2.16 -12.21
N MET A 390 -15.24 1.49 -13.20
CA MET A 390 -15.91 1.11 -14.44
C MET A 390 -16.99 0.06 -14.21
N VAL A 391 -16.78 -0.92 -13.32
CA VAL A 391 -17.83 -1.88 -12.96
C VAL A 391 -19.03 -1.17 -12.34
N LEU A 392 -18.77 -0.24 -11.42
CA LEU A 392 -19.81 0.59 -10.81
C LEU A 392 -20.50 1.50 -11.83
N ALA A 393 -19.74 2.02 -12.78
CA ALA A 393 -20.26 2.83 -13.86
C ALA A 393 -21.25 2.05 -14.74
N ILE A 394 -21.08 0.73 -14.95
CA ILE A 394 -22.03 -0.07 -15.76
C ILE A 394 -23.47 0.17 -15.29
N GLY A 395 -23.73 0.02 -14.00
CA GLY A 395 -25.08 0.21 -13.45
C GLY A 395 -25.54 1.67 -13.40
N LEU A 396 -24.63 2.64 -13.32
CA LEU A 396 -24.97 4.07 -13.33
C LEU A 396 -25.18 4.64 -14.74
N VAL A 397 -24.51 4.07 -15.74
CA VAL A 397 -24.54 4.49 -17.15
C VAL A 397 -25.78 3.93 -17.85
N VAL A 398 -26.10 2.65 -17.60
CA VAL A 398 -27.24 1.96 -18.23
C VAL A 398 -28.56 2.68 -17.96
N ASP A 399 -28.62 3.24 -16.78
CA ASP A 399 -29.66 3.96 -16.13
C ASP A 399 -30.25 5.12 -16.96
N ASP A 400 -29.41 6.01 -17.48
CA ASP A 400 -29.87 7.18 -18.26
C ASP A 400 -30.42 6.75 -19.64
N ALA A 401 -29.81 5.71 -20.22
CA ALA A 401 -30.29 5.12 -21.46
C ALA A 401 -31.63 4.40 -21.26
N ILE A 402 -31.80 3.66 -20.15
CA ILE A 402 -33.07 2.99 -19.80
C ILE A 402 -34.17 4.03 -19.62
N ILE A 403 -33.94 5.09 -18.84
CA ILE A 403 -34.94 6.13 -18.57
C ILE A 403 -35.37 6.80 -19.88
N MET A 404 -34.43 7.10 -20.79
CA MET A 404 -34.74 7.67 -22.10
C MET A 404 -35.59 6.72 -22.95
N VAL A 405 -35.20 5.45 -23.05
CA VAL A 405 -35.91 4.44 -23.85
C VAL A 405 -37.31 4.19 -23.33
N GLU A 406 -37.46 4.04 -22.01
CA GLU A 406 -38.76 3.84 -21.36
C GLU A 406 -39.67 5.04 -21.60
N ASN A 407 -39.13 6.27 -21.53
CA ASN A 407 -39.94 7.45 -21.77
C ASN A 407 -40.42 7.55 -23.22
N VAL A 408 -39.53 7.27 -24.19
CA VAL A 408 -39.92 7.22 -25.60
C VAL A 408 -40.91 6.10 -25.86
N HIS A 409 -40.76 4.95 -25.20
CA HIS A 409 -41.68 3.83 -25.32
C HIS A 409 -43.09 4.20 -24.83
N ARG A 410 -43.20 4.86 -23.66
CA ARG A 410 -44.48 5.36 -23.12
C ARG A 410 -45.21 6.29 -24.10
N HIS A 411 -44.51 7.25 -24.72
CA HIS A 411 -45.13 8.13 -25.74
C HIS A 411 -45.62 7.37 -26.99
N ILE A 412 -44.93 6.30 -27.38
CA ILE A 412 -45.37 5.44 -28.50
C ILE A 412 -46.64 4.66 -28.11
N GLU A 413 -46.76 4.20 -26.87
CA GLU A 413 -47.96 3.54 -26.35
C GLU A 413 -49.16 4.50 -26.22
N GLU A 414 -48.91 5.75 -25.85
CA GLU A 414 -49.91 6.83 -25.82
C GLU A 414 -50.40 7.27 -27.22
N GLY A 415 -49.82 6.71 -28.29
CA GLY A 415 -50.29 6.87 -29.67
C GLY A 415 -49.46 7.79 -30.55
N GLU A 416 -48.31 8.30 -30.06
CA GLU A 416 -47.43 9.16 -30.86
C GLU A 416 -46.67 8.39 -31.95
N SER A 417 -46.32 9.08 -33.04
CA SER A 417 -45.40 8.53 -34.04
C SER A 417 -43.99 8.40 -33.47
N ARG A 418 -43.19 7.41 -33.90
CA ARG A 418 -41.85 7.15 -33.34
C ARG A 418 -40.95 8.39 -33.28
N PHE A 419 -41.04 9.23 -34.31
CA PHE A 419 -40.24 10.44 -34.42
C PHE A 419 -40.69 11.51 -33.41
N ASN A 420 -42.00 11.70 -33.26
CA ASN A 420 -42.55 12.65 -32.29
C ASN A 420 -42.34 12.15 -30.86
N ALA A 421 -42.53 10.85 -30.61
CA ALA A 421 -42.27 10.22 -29.32
C ALA A 421 -40.81 10.37 -28.88
N ALA A 422 -39.86 10.21 -29.81
CA ALA A 422 -38.44 10.47 -29.52
C ALA A 422 -38.16 11.94 -29.20
N LEU A 423 -38.81 12.86 -29.92
CA LEU A 423 -38.64 14.31 -29.72
C LEU A 423 -39.22 14.77 -28.38
N ASN A 424 -40.46 14.40 -28.08
CA ASN A 424 -41.16 14.73 -26.85
C ASN A 424 -40.50 14.03 -25.65
N GLY A 425 -40.20 12.74 -25.80
CA GLY A 425 -39.55 11.97 -24.76
C GLY A 425 -38.17 12.50 -24.38
N ALA A 426 -37.37 12.95 -25.35
CA ALA A 426 -36.08 13.59 -25.09
C ALA A 426 -36.23 14.96 -24.42
N ARG A 427 -37.24 15.75 -24.79
CA ARG A 427 -37.47 17.08 -24.21
C ARG A 427 -37.87 17.02 -22.75
N GLU A 428 -38.66 16.00 -22.38
CA GLU A 428 -39.08 15.73 -21.01
C GLU A 428 -37.92 15.21 -20.16
N MET A 429 -37.09 14.31 -20.69
CA MET A 429 -35.98 13.70 -19.93
C MET A 429 -34.68 14.52 -19.95
N ALA A 430 -34.56 15.57 -20.76
CA ALA A 430 -33.34 16.38 -20.85
C ALA A 430 -32.94 17.01 -19.50
N THR A 431 -33.85 17.69 -18.83
CA THR A 431 -33.57 18.36 -17.54
C THR A 431 -33.27 17.33 -16.44
N PRO A 432 -34.07 16.27 -16.25
CA PRO A 432 -33.75 15.21 -15.29
C PRO A 432 -32.40 14.54 -15.53
N ILE A 433 -32.04 14.20 -16.78
CA ILE A 433 -30.76 13.53 -17.06
C ILE A 433 -29.59 14.45 -16.73
N ILE A 434 -29.63 15.72 -17.15
CA ILE A 434 -28.59 16.70 -16.78
C ILE A 434 -28.50 16.83 -15.25
N ALA A 435 -29.64 16.86 -14.55
CA ALA A 435 -29.69 16.86 -13.09
C ALA A 435 -28.90 15.71 -12.47
N MET A 436 -29.25 14.50 -12.89
CA MET A 436 -28.70 13.28 -12.34
C MET A 436 -27.19 13.18 -12.65
N THR A 437 -26.77 13.54 -13.87
CA THR A 437 -25.36 13.57 -14.26
C THR A 437 -24.56 14.59 -13.43
N THR A 438 -25.02 15.84 -13.33
CA THR A 438 -24.31 16.88 -12.56
C THR A 438 -24.27 16.56 -11.07
N THR A 439 -25.34 15.98 -10.53
CA THR A 439 -25.41 15.52 -9.13
C THR A 439 -24.38 14.43 -8.84
N LEU A 440 -24.24 13.43 -9.71
CA LEU A 440 -23.23 12.38 -9.56
C LEU A 440 -21.82 12.95 -9.60
N VAL A 441 -21.53 13.85 -10.54
CA VAL A 441 -20.22 14.56 -10.59
C VAL A 441 -19.97 15.33 -9.29
N ALA A 442 -20.98 16.01 -8.76
CA ALA A 442 -20.87 16.79 -7.54
C ALA A 442 -20.57 15.94 -6.29
N VAL A 443 -21.11 14.71 -6.21
CA VAL A 443 -20.85 13.78 -5.10
C VAL A 443 -19.40 13.30 -5.06
N TYR A 444 -18.80 13.08 -6.23
CA TYR A 444 -17.42 12.58 -6.37
C TYR A 444 -16.36 13.68 -6.35
N ALA A 445 -16.73 14.94 -6.62
CA ALA A 445 -15.77 16.05 -6.66
C ALA A 445 -14.97 16.20 -5.34
N PRO A 446 -15.57 16.13 -4.13
CA PRO A 446 -14.80 16.21 -2.88
C PRO A 446 -13.75 15.11 -2.71
N ILE A 447 -14.02 13.89 -3.18
CA ILE A 447 -13.07 12.77 -3.10
C ILE A 447 -11.81 13.10 -3.91
N GLY A 448 -11.99 13.70 -5.10
CA GLY A 448 -10.88 14.09 -5.97
C GLY A 448 -10.00 15.22 -5.44
N PHE A 449 -10.40 15.91 -4.36
CA PHE A 449 -9.61 16.96 -3.70
C PHE A 449 -9.01 16.50 -2.37
N MET A 450 -9.15 15.22 -2.02
CA MET A 450 -8.52 14.66 -0.83
C MET A 450 -7.00 14.54 -1.02
N GLY A 451 -6.25 14.85 0.04
CA GLY A 451 -4.82 14.55 0.13
C GLY A 451 -4.55 13.20 0.79
N GLY A 452 -3.27 12.87 0.95
CA GLY A 452 -2.82 11.62 1.60
C GLY A 452 -3.15 10.36 0.79
N LEU A 453 -3.00 9.19 1.41
CA LEU A 453 -3.15 7.89 0.74
C LEU A 453 -4.56 7.70 0.15
N VAL A 454 -5.62 8.00 0.90
CA VAL A 454 -7.00 7.88 0.40
C VAL A 454 -7.22 8.73 -0.84
N GLY A 455 -6.75 9.97 -0.83
CA GLY A 455 -6.84 10.87 -1.98
C GLY A 455 -6.09 10.32 -3.18
N SER A 456 -4.84 9.91 -3.01
CA SER A 456 -4.04 9.36 -4.10
C SER A 456 -4.59 8.06 -4.68
N LEU A 457 -5.24 7.22 -3.85
CA LEU A 457 -5.92 6.00 -4.31
C LEU A 457 -7.24 6.30 -5.04
N PHE A 458 -8.10 7.13 -4.46
CA PHE A 458 -9.49 7.28 -4.94
C PHE A 458 -9.74 8.50 -5.85
N THR A 459 -8.76 9.37 -6.08
CA THR A 459 -8.88 10.46 -7.06
C THR A 459 -9.15 9.90 -8.45
N GLU A 460 -8.34 8.93 -8.90
CA GLU A 460 -8.55 8.29 -10.20
C GLU A 460 -9.91 7.57 -10.25
N PHE A 461 -10.31 6.88 -9.17
CA PHE A 461 -11.63 6.25 -9.07
C PHE A 461 -12.77 7.26 -9.26
N ALA A 462 -12.76 8.36 -8.51
CA ALA A 462 -13.81 9.36 -8.47
C ALA A 462 -13.98 10.06 -9.83
N PHE A 463 -12.88 10.50 -10.43
CA PHE A 463 -12.91 11.19 -11.71
C PHE A 463 -13.17 10.24 -12.89
N THR A 464 -12.73 8.98 -12.83
CA THR A 464 -13.08 7.97 -13.85
C THR A 464 -14.57 7.72 -13.86
N LEU A 465 -15.17 7.54 -12.68
CA LEU A 465 -16.61 7.34 -12.56
C LEU A 465 -17.40 8.57 -13.02
N ALA A 466 -17.01 9.77 -12.55
CA ALA A 466 -17.62 11.02 -12.94
C ALA A 466 -17.52 11.25 -14.47
N GLY A 467 -16.35 11.05 -15.05
CA GLY A 467 -16.11 11.17 -16.50
C GLY A 467 -16.96 10.19 -17.30
N THR A 468 -17.02 8.93 -16.87
CA THR A 468 -17.83 7.89 -17.53
C THR A 468 -19.33 8.22 -17.49
N VAL A 469 -19.83 8.74 -16.36
CA VAL A 469 -21.21 9.22 -16.22
C VAL A 469 -21.48 10.46 -17.09
N VAL A 470 -20.53 11.39 -17.21
CA VAL A 470 -20.67 12.55 -18.12
C VAL A 470 -20.78 12.09 -19.58
N ILE A 471 -19.93 11.15 -20.01
CA ILE A 471 -20.04 10.56 -21.35
C ILE A 471 -21.38 9.84 -21.52
N SER A 472 -21.86 9.13 -20.50
CA SER A 472 -23.22 8.55 -20.48
C SER A 472 -24.31 9.59 -20.71
N GLY A 473 -24.29 10.71 -19.99
CA GLY A 473 -25.26 11.79 -20.19
C GLY A 473 -25.25 12.33 -21.62
N ILE A 474 -24.07 12.48 -22.23
CA ILE A 474 -23.94 12.88 -23.64
C ILE A 474 -24.58 11.83 -24.56
N VAL A 475 -24.28 10.55 -24.37
CA VAL A 475 -24.84 9.44 -25.17
C VAL A 475 -26.35 9.30 -24.97
N ALA A 476 -26.85 9.49 -23.74
CA ALA A 476 -28.25 9.44 -23.37
C ALA A 476 -29.05 10.59 -24.02
N LEU A 477 -28.48 11.78 -24.15
CA LEU A 477 -29.15 12.94 -24.76
C LEU A 477 -29.00 13.03 -26.28
N THR A 478 -28.08 12.26 -26.88
CA THR A 478 -27.79 12.31 -28.32
C THR A 478 -28.18 11.02 -29.05
N LEU A 479 -27.49 9.92 -28.78
CA LEU A 479 -27.65 8.64 -29.47
C LEU A 479 -28.93 7.93 -29.05
N SER A 480 -29.22 7.87 -27.75
CA SER A 480 -30.33 7.08 -27.19
C SER A 480 -31.72 7.48 -27.73
N PRO A 481 -32.13 8.76 -27.78
CA PRO A 481 -33.44 9.13 -28.33
C PRO A 481 -33.50 8.92 -29.85
N MET A 482 -32.41 9.19 -30.57
CA MET A 482 -32.33 8.96 -32.02
C MET A 482 -32.48 7.48 -32.37
N LEU A 483 -31.77 6.62 -31.65
CA LEU A 483 -31.79 5.17 -31.85
C LEU A 483 -33.17 4.60 -31.47
N SER A 484 -33.77 5.07 -30.36
CA SER A 484 -35.12 4.71 -29.93
C SER A 484 -36.16 5.06 -30.99
N GLY A 485 -36.12 6.26 -31.57
CA GLY A 485 -37.04 6.70 -32.62
C GLY A 485 -36.94 5.89 -33.93
N LYS A 486 -35.82 5.19 -34.18
CA LYS A 486 -35.66 4.29 -35.33
C LYS A 486 -36.03 2.84 -35.02
N ILE A 487 -35.58 2.31 -33.89
CA ILE A 487 -35.63 0.88 -33.56
C ILE A 487 -36.99 0.46 -32.99
N LEU A 488 -37.61 1.31 -32.17
CA LEU A 488 -38.92 1.03 -31.55
C LEU A 488 -40.04 1.00 -32.60
N LYS A 489 -41.02 0.12 -32.42
CA LYS A 489 -42.17 -0.04 -33.33
C LYS A 489 -43.43 0.59 -32.72
N PRO A 490 -44.28 1.28 -33.50
CA PRO A 490 -45.64 1.65 -33.10
C PRO A 490 -46.52 0.43 -33.28
N HIS A 491 -47.34 0.13 -32.28
CA HIS A 491 -48.50 -0.77 -32.34
C HIS A 491 -48.32 -2.05 -33.18
N GLY A 492 -48.02 -3.16 -32.49
CA GLY A 492 -48.11 -4.53 -33.00
C GLY A 492 -48.41 -5.50 -31.85
N ASN A 493 -48.79 -6.76 -32.15
CA ASN A 493 -49.04 -7.77 -31.12
C ASN A 493 -47.80 -7.92 -30.21
N PRO A 494 -47.87 -7.48 -28.94
CA PRO A 494 -46.74 -7.58 -28.04
C PRO A 494 -46.39 -9.06 -27.85
N GLY A 495 -45.10 -9.36 -27.76
CA GLY A 495 -44.63 -10.73 -27.54
C GLY A 495 -45.27 -11.33 -26.29
N ARG A 496 -45.37 -12.67 -26.21
CA ARG A 496 -45.91 -13.33 -25.00
C ARG A 496 -45.16 -12.92 -23.73
N PHE A 497 -43.85 -12.71 -23.84
CA PHE A 497 -43.01 -12.23 -22.74
C PHE A 497 -43.27 -10.77 -22.38
N GLU A 498 -43.31 -9.88 -23.37
CA GLU A 498 -43.64 -8.45 -23.21
C GLU A 498 -44.98 -8.24 -22.49
N GLN A 499 -46.02 -9.01 -22.84
CA GLN A 499 -47.32 -8.96 -22.15
C GLN A 499 -47.26 -9.41 -20.69
N VAL A 500 -46.40 -10.37 -20.35
CA VAL A 500 -46.23 -10.86 -18.98
C VAL A 500 -45.50 -9.81 -18.15
N VAL A 501 -44.45 -9.21 -18.69
CA VAL A 501 -43.70 -8.13 -18.04
C VAL A 501 -44.61 -6.93 -17.79
N GLU A 502 -45.37 -6.51 -18.79
CA GLU A 502 -46.30 -5.38 -18.68
C GLU A 502 -47.40 -5.61 -17.64
N ARG A 503 -48.01 -6.80 -17.62
CA ARG A 503 -49.01 -7.16 -16.60
C ARG A 503 -48.40 -7.22 -15.19
N SER A 504 -47.16 -7.68 -15.07
CA SER A 504 -46.47 -7.79 -13.78
C SER A 504 -46.15 -6.41 -13.22
N PHE A 505 -45.54 -5.53 -14.01
CA PHE A 505 -45.24 -4.16 -13.59
C PHE A 505 -46.50 -3.32 -13.42
N GLY A 506 -47.50 -3.45 -14.28
CA GLY A 506 -48.80 -2.79 -14.11
C GLY A 506 -49.53 -3.25 -12.85
N GLY A 507 -49.46 -4.54 -12.52
CA GLY A 507 -49.96 -5.10 -11.26
C GLY A 507 -49.21 -4.54 -10.05
N LEU A 508 -47.87 -4.50 -10.12
CA LEU A 508 -47.01 -3.97 -9.08
C LEU A 508 -47.24 -2.48 -8.84
N ALA A 509 -47.31 -1.66 -9.90
CA ALA A 509 -47.56 -0.23 -9.81
C ALA A 509 -48.94 0.09 -9.20
N ASN A 510 -49.98 -0.65 -9.59
CA ASN A 510 -51.32 -0.47 -9.02
C ASN A 510 -51.42 -0.97 -7.57
N GLY A 511 -50.67 -2.03 -7.21
CA GLY A 511 -50.55 -2.49 -5.83
C GLY A 511 -49.81 -1.48 -4.96
N TYR A 512 -48.67 -0.99 -5.45
CA TYR A 512 -47.86 0.04 -4.82
C TYR A 512 -48.64 1.35 -4.62
N LYS A 513 -49.34 1.85 -5.66
CA LYS A 513 -50.16 3.07 -5.56
C LYS A 513 -51.20 2.97 -4.45
N ARG A 514 -51.87 1.82 -4.31
CA ARG A 514 -52.84 1.57 -3.23
C ARG A 514 -52.16 1.51 -1.86
N ALA A 515 -51.04 0.81 -1.75
CA ALA A 515 -50.27 0.71 -0.51
C ALA A 515 -49.74 2.08 -0.06
N LEU A 516 -49.15 2.85 -0.97
CA LEU A 516 -48.64 4.19 -0.72
C LEU A 516 -49.77 5.14 -0.32
N ALA A 517 -50.89 5.16 -1.07
CA ALA A 517 -52.02 6.03 -0.76
C ALA A 517 -52.56 5.81 0.67
N SER A 518 -52.65 4.54 1.09
CA SER A 518 -53.04 4.14 2.45
C SER A 518 -51.98 4.49 3.49
N LEU A 519 -50.69 4.30 3.19
CA LEU A 519 -49.59 4.63 4.10
C LEU A 519 -49.52 6.13 4.37
N MET A 520 -49.84 6.96 3.36
CA MET A 520 -49.87 8.42 3.47
C MET A 520 -50.99 8.93 4.39
N ASP A 521 -52.03 8.14 4.67
CA ASP A 521 -53.03 8.48 5.70
C ASP A 521 -52.44 8.40 7.11
N THR A 522 -51.43 7.56 7.32
CA THR A 522 -50.69 7.38 8.58
C THR A 522 -49.26 7.94 8.54
N LYS A 523 -49.05 9.05 7.82
CA LYS A 523 -47.71 9.66 7.59
C LYS A 523 -46.88 9.91 8.86
N SER A 524 -47.51 10.17 10.01
CA SER A 524 -46.80 10.35 11.29
C SER A 524 -46.02 9.10 11.73
N VAL A 525 -46.54 7.90 11.44
CA VAL A 525 -45.86 6.64 11.77
C VAL A 525 -44.61 6.45 10.90
N VAL A 526 -44.72 6.77 9.61
CA VAL A 526 -43.60 6.68 8.66
C VAL A 526 -42.49 7.66 9.03
N ILE A 527 -42.84 8.89 9.41
CA ILE A 527 -41.88 9.91 9.85
C ILE A 527 -41.23 9.50 11.18
N PHE A 528 -41.99 8.98 12.14
CA PHE A 528 -41.43 8.49 13.40
C PHE A 528 -40.46 7.32 13.17
N PHE A 529 -40.84 6.36 12.33
CA PHE A 529 -39.97 5.26 11.94
C PHE A 529 -38.68 5.77 11.25
N ALA A 530 -38.79 6.73 10.34
CA ALA A 530 -37.63 7.36 9.72
C ALA A 530 -36.70 8.02 10.75
N ILE A 531 -37.24 8.74 11.73
CA ILE A 531 -36.45 9.34 12.82
C ILE A 531 -35.75 8.26 13.67
N VAL A 532 -36.42 7.14 13.96
CA VAL A 532 -35.80 6.01 14.68
C VAL A 532 -34.64 5.42 13.88
N VAL A 533 -34.81 5.19 12.59
CA VAL A 533 -33.74 4.70 11.71
C VAL A 533 -32.58 5.70 11.68
N LEU A 534 -32.84 7.00 11.53
CA LEU A 534 -31.81 8.04 11.58
C LEU A 534 -31.04 8.04 12.90
N GLY A 535 -31.76 7.90 14.03
CA GLY A 535 -31.15 7.79 15.35
C GLY A 535 -30.32 6.52 15.53
N SER A 536 -30.71 5.42 14.88
CA SER A 536 -29.96 4.15 14.94
C SER A 536 -28.60 4.20 14.26
N ILE A 537 -28.39 5.10 13.29
CA ILE A 537 -27.11 5.25 12.58
C ILE A 537 -25.97 5.55 13.54
N TYR A 538 -26.20 6.39 14.56
CA TYR A 538 -25.18 6.70 15.56
C TYR A 538 -24.69 5.44 16.29
N PHE A 539 -25.61 4.57 16.71
CA PHE A 539 -25.27 3.30 17.34
C PHE A 539 -24.62 2.33 16.35
N MET A 540 -25.06 2.29 15.09
CA MET A 540 -24.45 1.45 14.07
C MET A 540 -23.01 1.84 13.77
N VAL A 541 -22.71 3.14 13.66
CA VAL A 541 -21.33 3.62 13.46
C VAL A 541 -20.48 3.29 14.69
N ALA A 542 -21.02 3.50 15.91
CA ALA A 542 -20.28 3.23 17.14
C ALA A 542 -20.01 1.73 17.40
N MET A 543 -20.86 0.83 16.88
CA MET A 543 -20.70 -0.63 17.02
C MET A 543 -19.97 -1.27 15.84
N SER A 544 -19.68 -0.51 14.78
CA SER A 544 -19.02 -1.02 13.59
C SER A 544 -17.53 -1.24 13.85
N GLN A 545 -17.02 -2.36 13.34
CA GLN A 545 -15.59 -2.66 13.29
C GLN A 545 -14.89 -1.77 12.26
N ASN A 546 -13.75 -1.13 12.60
CA ASN A 546 -13.03 -0.21 11.72
C ASN A 546 -11.62 -0.70 11.36
N GLU A 547 -11.28 -0.71 10.08
CA GLU A 547 -9.93 -1.00 9.58
C GLU A 547 -9.61 -0.14 8.35
N LEU A 548 -8.35 -0.11 7.92
CA LEU A 548 -7.97 0.71 6.76
C LEU A 548 -8.44 0.07 5.44
N ALA A 549 -8.04 -1.18 5.22
CA ALA A 549 -8.42 -2.01 4.09
C ALA A 549 -8.52 -3.46 4.55
N PRO A 550 -9.40 -4.28 3.92
CA PRO A 550 -9.48 -5.69 4.24
C PRO A 550 -8.17 -6.40 3.87
N THR A 551 -7.77 -7.38 4.68
CA THR A 551 -6.64 -8.26 4.37
C THR A 551 -6.97 -9.10 3.14
N GLU A 552 -6.04 -9.21 2.20
CA GLU A 552 -6.22 -10.00 0.97
C GLU A 552 -5.43 -11.31 1.01
N ASP A 553 -5.95 -12.32 0.31
CA ASP A 553 -5.19 -13.54 0.02
C ASP A 553 -4.22 -13.28 -1.14
N GLN A 554 -2.96 -12.98 -0.80
CA GLN A 554 -1.89 -12.71 -1.77
C GLN A 554 -1.08 -13.99 -2.12
N GLY A 555 -1.50 -15.16 -1.65
CA GLY A 555 -0.82 -16.44 -1.92
C GLY A 555 0.52 -16.61 -1.20
N ILE A 556 0.81 -15.74 -0.22
CA ILE A 556 2.02 -15.81 0.61
C ILE A 556 1.71 -15.35 2.04
N LEU A 557 2.26 -16.07 3.01
CA LEU A 557 2.31 -15.65 4.41
C LEU A 557 3.76 -15.37 4.79
N PHE A 558 4.01 -14.26 5.46
CA PHE A 558 5.32 -14.03 6.06
C PHE A 558 5.34 -14.59 7.47
N TYR A 559 6.53 -15.02 7.88
CA TYR A 559 6.79 -15.38 9.26
C TYR A 559 8.07 -14.70 9.72
N GLN A 560 8.08 -14.35 11.01
CA GLN A 560 9.24 -13.85 11.70
C GLN A 560 9.46 -14.68 12.96
N GLY A 561 10.71 -15.07 13.21
CA GLY A 561 11.14 -15.72 14.44
C GLY A 561 12.21 -14.88 15.12
N LEU A 562 12.11 -14.65 16.42
CA LEU A 562 13.16 -14.01 17.21
C LEU A 562 13.79 -15.02 18.17
N GLY A 563 15.10 -15.19 18.05
CA GLY A 563 15.92 -15.90 19.03
C GLY A 563 16.31 -14.99 20.21
N PRO A 564 16.89 -15.55 21.29
CA PRO A 564 17.47 -14.78 22.37
C PRO A 564 18.55 -13.79 21.87
N GLN A 565 18.80 -12.69 22.57
CA GLN A 565 19.82 -11.70 22.16
C GLN A 565 21.26 -12.27 22.06
N THR A 566 21.51 -13.44 22.66
CA THR A 566 22.79 -14.16 22.59
C THR A 566 22.83 -15.24 21.51
N SER A 567 21.78 -15.38 20.69
CA SER A 567 21.73 -16.40 19.64
C SER A 567 22.81 -16.16 18.59
N THR A 568 23.54 -17.21 18.23
CA THR A 568 24.45 -17.21 17.08
C THR A 568 23.67 -17.56 15.80
N LEU A 569 24.31 -17.37 14.64
CA LEU A 569 23.73 -17.85 13.39
C LEU A 569 23.46 -19.36 13.42
N ASP A 570 24.34 -20.16 14.03
CA ASP A 570 24.15 -21.61 14.14
C ASP A 570 22.88 -21.97 14.95
N TYR A 571 22.60 -21.21 16.02
CA TYR A 571 21.35 -21.35 16.78
C TYR A 571 20.13 -21.02 15.91
N LEU A 572 20.20 -19.95 15.12
CA LEU A 572 19.12 -19.58 14.21
C LEU A 572 18.94 -20.62 13.10
N GLN A 573 20.02 -21.24 12.63
CA GLN A 573 19.97 -22.27 11.60
C GLN A 573 19.33 -23.55 12.14
N GLU A 574 19.73 -24.03 13.32
CA GLU A 574 19.15 -25.23 13.94
C GLU A 574 17.63 -25.10 14.11
N HIS A 575 17.16 -23.97 14.64
CA HIS A 575 15.73 -23.72 14.79
C HIS A 575 15.03 -23.29 13.49
N GLY A 576 15.75 -22.69 12.55
CA GLY A 576 15.26 -22.39 11.21
C GLY A 576 14.97 -23.66 10.41
N ASP A 577 15.84 -24.67 10.49
CA ASP A 577 15.62 -25.97 9.86
C ASP A 577 14.37 -26.66 10.46
N GLU A 578 14.16 -26.55 11.77
CA GLU A 578 12.94 -27.03 12.43
C GLU A 578 11.67 -26.29 11.94
N VAL A 579 11.74 -24.95 11.80
CA VAL A 579 10.67 -24.14 11.22
C VAL A 579 10.32 -24.66 9.83
N GLN A 580 11.31 -24.87 8.97
CA GLN A 580 11.09 -25.32 7.59
C GLN A 580 10.50 -26.73 7.51
N GLU A 581 10.96 -27.66 8.35
CA GLU A 581 10.40 -29.01 8.43
C GLU A 581 8.91 -28.94 8.78
N ARG A 582 8.54 -28.17 9.81
CA ARG A 582 7.15 -28.02 10.25
C ARG A 582 6.28 -27.34 9.19
N MET A 583 6.77 -26.27 8.58
CA MET A 583 6.05 -25.57 7.49
C MET A 583 5.71 -26.50 6.33
N SER A 584 6.62 -27.40 5.96
CA SER A 584 6.40 -28.32 4.85
C SER A 584 5.21 -29.29 5.05
N THR A 585 4.77 -29.47 6.31
CA THR A 585 3.63 -30.33 6.66
C THR A 585 2.28 -29.60 6.58
N VAL A 586 2.28 -28.27 6.51
CA VAL A 586 1.06 -27.46 6.51
C VAL A 586 0.35 -27.55 5.15
N PRO A 587 -0.98 -27.75 5.12
CA PRO A 587 -1.74 -27.78 3.87
C PRO A 587 -1.53 -26.51 3.03
N GLY A 588 -1.37 -26.69 1.72
CA GLY A 588 -1.20 -25.57 0.77
C GLY A 588 0.25 -25.12 0.55
N TYR A 589 1.23 -25.71 1.25
CA TYR A 589 2.66 -25.47 1.03
C TYR A 589 3.08 -25.75 -0.42
N HIS A 590 3.94 -24.88 -0.96
CA HIS A 590 4.57 -25.05 -2.27
C HIS A 590 6.08 -24.80 -2.21
N GLU A 591 6.45 -23.59 -1.79
CA GLU A 591 7.84 -23.13 -1.70
C GLU A 591 7.99 -22.25 -0.46
N ASP A 592 9.21 -22.15 0.03
CA ASP A 592 9.56 -21.17 1.06
C ASP A 592 10.94 -20.58 0.78
N PHE A 593 11.12 -19.38 1.32
CA PHE A 593 12.43 -18.78 1.47
C PHE A 593 12.62 -18.39 2.92
N MET A 594 13.86 -18.42 3.35
CA MET A 594 14.24 -18.08 4.71
C MET A 594 15.54 -17.29 4.69
N ILE A 595 15.62 -16.32 5.57
CA ILE A 595 16.75 -15.44 5.75
C ILE A 595 17.02 -15.34 7.25
N LEU A 596 18.26 -15.62 7.62
CA LEU A 596 18.76 -15.69 9.00
C LEU A 596 19.77 -14.55 9.20
N GLY A 597 19.60 -13.77 10.27
CA GLY A 597 20.57 -12.74 10.66
C GLY A 597 20.55 -11.44 9.83
N ILE A 598 19.73 -11.36 8.76
CA ILE A 598 19.70 -10.18 7.87
C ILE A 598 18.73 -9.10 8.38
N THR A 599 17.51 -9.48 8.79
CA THR A 599 16.52 -8.53 9.33
C THR A 599 16.82 -8.11 10.77
N GLY A 600 17.77 -8.79 11.41
CA GLY A 600 18.31 -8.54 12.73
C GLY A 600 19.27 -9.68 13.12
N PRO A 601 20.29 -9.45 13.96
CA PRO A 601 21.30 -10.47 14.28
C PRO A 601 20.74 -11.76 14.88
N ASN A 602 19.62 -11.68 15.60
CA ASN A 602 18.90 -12.78 16.24
C ASN A 602 17.56 -13.09 15.57
N ALA A 603 17.35 -12.61 14.34
CA ALA A 603 16.07 -12.71 13.65
C ALA A 603 16.12 -13.73 12.51
N VAL A 604 15.01 -14.47 12.39
CA VAL A 604 14.64 -15.31 11.26
C VAL A 604 13.48 -14.62 10.56
N PHE A 605 13.57 -14.46 9.24
CA PHE A 605 12.47 -13.96 8.43
C PHE A 605 12.31 -14.83 7.19
N GLY A 606 11.08 -15.10 6.81
CA GLY A 606 10.84 -15.84 5.58
C GLY A 606 9.41 -15.74 5.08
N GLY A 607 9.18 -16.35 3.92
CA GLY A 607 7.89 -16.41 3.28
C GLY A 607 7.46 -17.85 3.03
N PHE A 608 6.24 -18.17 3.42
CA PHE A 608 5.51 -19.38 3.09
C PHE A 608 4.67 -19.13 1.84
N LYS A 609 5.18 -19.56 0.68
CA LYS A 609 4.49 -19.39 -0.61
C LYS A 609 3.54 -20.56 -0.83
N MET A 610 2.28 -20.19 -1.05
CA MET A 610 1.20 -21.15 -1.30
C MET A 610 1.13 -21.51 -2.79
N LYS A 611 0.43 -22.61 -3.10
CA LYS A 611 0.07 -22.92 -4.48
C LYS A 611 -0.83 -21.82 -5.09
N PRO A 612 -0.81 -21.62 -6.41
CA PRO A 612 -1.71 -20.69 -7.09
C PRO A 612 -3.18 -20.92 -6.72
N TRP A 613 -4.00 -19.86 -6.68
CA TRP A 613 -5.41 -19.92 -6.26
C TRP A 613 -6.24 -20.96 -7.02
N SER A 614 -5.93 -21.23 -8.28
CA SER A 614 -6.63 -22.25 -9.09
C SER A 614 -6.29 -23.70 -8.74
N GLU A 615 -5.21 -23.93 -7.98
CA GLU A 615 -4.68 -25.26 -7.63
C GLU A 615 -4.86 -25.60 -6.14
N ARG A 616 -5.53 -24.74 -5.37
CA ARG A 616 -5.81 -24.95 -3.95
C ARG A 616 -7.26 -24.67 -3.60
N ASP A 617 -7.78 -25.48 -2.69
CA ASP A 617 -9.12 -25.32 -2.12
C ASP A 617 -9.10 -24.61 -0.75
N ILE A 618 -7.92 -24.36 -0.20
CA ILE A 618 -7.73 -23.74 1.13
C ILE A 618 -7.27 -22.28 0.99
N SER A 619 -7.89 -21.39 1.77
CA SER A 619 -7.56 -19.97 1.79
C SER A 619 -6.34 -19.66 2.66
N GLN A 620 -5.70 -18.52 2.41
CA GLN A 620 -4.63 -18.01 3.28
C GLN A 620 -5.10 -17.80 4.72
N PHE A 621 -6.36 -17.36 4.90
CA PHE A 621 -6.96 -17.13 6.21
C PHE A 621 -7.17 -18.41 7.03
N GLU A 622 -7.37 -19.55 6.37
CA GLU A 622 -7.48 -20.86 7.03
C GLU A 622 -6.10 -21.47 7.34
N VAL A 623 -5.09 -21.18 6.51
CA VAL A 623 -3.72 -21.66 6.68
C VAL A 623 -2.98 -20.88 7.75
N GLN A 624 -3.20 -19.57 7.86
CA GLN A 624 -2.46 -18.72 8.80
C GLN A 624 -2.53 -19.21 10.26
N PRO A 625 -3.70 -19.54 10.85
CA PRO A 625 -3.75 -20.05 12.22
C PRO A 625 -3.09 -21.43 12.39
N GLN A 626 -3.14 -22.28 11.36
CA GLN A 626 -2.50 -23.60 11.38
C GLN A 626 -0.98 -23.46 11.34
N LEU A 627 -0.48 -22.60 10.47
CA LEU A 627 0.93 -22.28 10.36
C LEU A 627 1.45 -21.65 11.66
N ASP A 628 0.72 -20.68 12.22
CA ASP A 628 1.05 -20.06 13.50
C ASP A 628 1.10 -21.07 14.65
N GLN A 629 0.14 -22.01 14.71
CA GLN A 629 0.14 -23.08 15.71
C GLN A 629 1.34 -24.04 15.56
N GLU A 630 1.72 -24.40 14.34
CA GLU A 630 2.87 -25.25 14.09
C GLU A 630 4.19 -24.55 14.43
N LEU A 631 4.34 -23.27 14.07
CA LEU A 631 5.55 -22.51 14.35
C LEU A 631 5.72 -22.20 15.83
N LYS A 632 4.62 -22.01 16.59
CA LYS A 632 4.67 -21.87 18.06
C LYS A 632 5.24 -23.09 18.79
N ASN A 633 5.29 -24.26 18.14
CA ASN A 633 5.93 -25.44 18.72
C ASN A 633 7.47 -25.40 18.64
N VAL A 634 8.05 -24.47 17.88
CA VAL A 634 9.50 -24.26 17.80
C VAL A 634 9.94 -23.47 19.04
N THR A 635 10.27 -24.18 20.12
CA THR A 635 10.52 -23.56 21.43
C THR A 635 11.74 -22.62 21.46
N GLY A 636 12.65 -22.73 20.50
CA GLY A 636 13.85 -21.90 20.41
C GLY A 636 13.64 -20.50 19.82
N LEU A 637 12.49 -20.26 19.18
CA LEU A 637 12.17 -18.99 18.52
C LEU A 637 10.80 -18.48 18.97
N GLN A 638 10.69 -17.17 19.21
CA GLN A 638 9.38 -16.52 19.32
C GLN A 638 8.89 -16.19 17.92
N THR A 639 7.93 -16.99 17.43
CA THR A 639 7.45 -16.88 16.04
C THR A 639 6.13 -16.13 15.94
N ALA A 640 5.96 -15.38 14.86
CA ALA A 640 4.69 -14.77 14.47
C ALA A 640 4.48 -14.93 12.95
N VAL A 641 3.25 -15.24 12.56
CA VAL A 641 2.83 -15.37 11.15
C VAL A 641 1.84 -14.25 10.80
N PHE A 642 2.09 -13.55 9.70
CA PHE A 642 1.27 -12.42 9.27
C PHE A 642 1.16 -12.33 7.74
N PRO A 643 0.04 -11.81 7.22
CA PRO A 643 -0.13 -11.58 5.80
C PRO A 643 0.69 -10.37 5.33
N ARG A 644 0.89 -10.27 4.00
CA ARG A 644 1.42 -9.05 3.39
C ARG A 644 0.39 -7.91 3.50
N PRO A 645 0.82 -6.66 3.77
CA PRO A 645 -0.03 -5.48 3.69
C PRO A 645 -0.89 -5.41 2.43
N SER A 646 -2.16 -5.03 2.57
CA SER A 646 -3.09 -4.87 1.43
C SER A 646 -2.84 -3.59 0.63
N LEU A 647 -2.35 -2.54 1.31
CA LEU A 647 -2.06 -1.23 0.71
C LEU A 647 -0.56 -0.98 0.58
N PRO A 648 -0.12 -0.25 -0.45
CA PRO A 648 1.27 0.13 -0.62
C PRO A 648 1.68 1.22 0.37
N GLY A 649 2.98 1.34 0.65
CA GLY A 649 3.53 2.41 1.49
C GLY A 649 3.21 2.28 2.98
N SER A 650 2.62 1.14 3.39
CA SER A 650 2.37 0.76 4.77
C SER A 650 3.61 0.83 5.64
N GLY A 651 4.82 0.82 5.06
CA GLY A 651 6.07 0.76 5.81
C GLY A 651 6.35 -0.65 6.31
N GLY A 652 7.58 -0.89 6.76
CA GLY A 652 7.98 -2.21 7.24
C GLY A 652 7.48 -2.57 8.64
N GLY A 653 7.64 -3.84 9.01
CA GLY A 653 7.33 -4.38 10.36
C GLY A 653 5.98 -5.08 10.46
N LEU A 654 5.53 -5.32 11.70
CA LEU A 654 4.25 -5.99 11.98
C LEU A 654 3.06 -5.02 11.78
N PRO A 655 1.83 -5.52 11.52
CA PRO A 655 0.68 -4.66 11.16
C PRO A 655 0.31 -3.59 12.21
N PHE A 656 0.37 -3.94 13.50
CA PHE A 656 0.12 -2.99 14.58
C PHE A 656 1.45 -2.41 15.08
N GLN A 657 1.58 -1.08 15.16
CA GLN A 657 2.80 -0.41 15.64
C GLN A 657 2.46 0.87 16.41
N PHE A 658 2.81 0.89 17.70
CA PHE A 658 2.61 2.01 18.62
C PHE A 658 3.96 2.51 19.14
N VAL A 659 4.35 3.73 18.79
CA VAL A 659 5.66 4.30 19.12
C VAL A 659 5.55 5.11 20.40
N ILE A 660 6.28 4.71 21.43
CA ILE A 660 6.45 5.49 22.66
C ILE A 660 7.69 6.37 22.47
N THR A 661 7.59 7.65 22.82
CA THR A 661 8.68 8.64 22.67
C THR A 661 8.90 9.39 23.97
N THR A 662 10.16 9.68 24.27
CA THR A 662 10.55 10.45 25.46
C THR A 662 11.92 11.12 25.28
N GLY A 663 12.16 12.17 26.06
CA GLY A 663 13.50 12.74 26.26
C GLY A 663 14.31 12.04 27.36
N GLU A 664 13.69 11.13 28.11
CA GLU A 664 14.34 10.36 29.18
C GLU A 664 15.20 9.19 28.63
N ASP A 665 15.87 8.47 29.53
CA ASP A 665 16.69 7.31 29.20
C ASP A 665 15.86 6.09 28.72
N TYR A 666 16.55 5.13 28.12
CA TYR A 666 15.91 3.90 27.61
C TYR A 666 15.41 2.98 28.73
N GLU A 667 15.94 3.12 29.95
CA GLU A 667 15.56 2.31 31.11
C GLU A 667 14.13 2.68 31.55
N ARG A 668 13.88 3.97 31.76
CA ARG A 668 12.53 4.50 32.02
C ARG A 668 11.57 4.20 30.89
N LEU A 669 12.04 4.31 29.65
CA LEU A 669 11.24 3.99 28.47
C LEU A 669 10.81 2.52 28.44
N ASN A 670 11.73 1.62 28.77
CA ASN A 670 11.46 0.18 28.84
C ASN A 670 10.48 -0.16 29.98
N ASP A 671 10.59 0.49 31.15
CA ASP A 671 9.66 0.27 32.27
C ASP A 671 8.22 0.64 31.88
N VAL A 672 8.02 1.84 31.31
CA VAL A 672 6.70 2.30 30.85
C VAL A 672 6.16 1.39 29.74
N ALA A 673 7.03 0.97 28.83
CA ALA A 673 6.65 0.05 27.76
C ALA A 673 6.24 -1.33 28.29
N ASN A 674 6.92 -1.87 29.31
CA ASN A 674 6.57 -3.16 29.92
C ASN A 674 5.21 -3.11 30.63
N ASP A 675 4.95 -2.02 31.36
CA ASP A 675 3.66 -1.83 32.03
C ASP A 675 2.52 -1.75 31.01
N LEU A 676 2.71 -0.99 29.93
CA LEU A 676 1.73 -0.87 28.85
C LEU A 676 1.55 -2.20 28.10
N LEU A 677 2.64 -2.90 27.79
CA LEU A 677 2.61 -4.22 27.16
C LEU A 677 1.85 -5.25 28.02
N GLY A 678 2.08 -5.24 29.33
CA GLY A 678 1.39 -6.11 30.28
C GLY A 678 -0.13 -5.86 30.29
N GLN A 679 -0.55 -4.61 30.29
CA GLN A 679 -1.97 -4.23 30.20
C GLN A 679 -2.57 -4.62 28.84
N ALA A 680 -1.83 -4.39 27.75
CA ALA A 680 -2.25 -4.73 26.39
C ALA A 680 -2.48 -6.24 26.23
N MET A 681 -1.53 -7.07 26.66
CA MET A 681 -1.68 -8.53 26.60
C MET A 681 -2.81 -9.05 27.50
N GLN A 682 -3.07 -8.42 28.66
CA GLN A 682 -4.18 -8.79 29.54
C GLN A 682 -5.56 -8.42 28.99
N SER A 683 -5.64 -7.45 28.08
CA SER A 683 -6.91 -7.02 27.48
C SER A 683 -7.56 -8.08 26.58
N GLY A 684 -6.77 -9.03 26.06
CA GLY A 684 -7.20 -9.98 25.04
C GLY A 684 -7.31 -9.39 23.63
N ASN A 685 -7.02 -8.10 23.44
CA ASN A 685 -7.10 -7.42 22.14
C ASN A 685 -5.95 -7.79 21.19
N PHE A 686 -4.85 -8.34 21.72
CA PHE A 686 -3.67 -8.69 20.96
C PHE A 686 -3.41 -10.18 21.07
N MET A 687 -3.20 -10.84 19.92
CA MET A 687 -2.74 -12.22 19.88
C MET A 687 -1.26 -12.29 20.25
N PHE A 688 -0.51 -11.30 19.77
CA PHE A 688 0.92 -11.17 19.96
C PHE A 688 1.32 -9.70 19.93
N LEU A 689 2.07 -9.26 20.93
CA LEU A 689 2.66 -7.92 20.98
C LEU A 689 4.07 -8.04 21.56
N GLN A 690 5.02 -7.35 20.96
CA GLN A 690 6.42 -7.35 21.36
C GLN A 690 6.99 -5.93 21.32
N LYS A 691 8.11 -5.74 22.01
CA LYS A 691 8.88 -4.49 21.96
C LYS A 691 9.85 -4.54 20.78
N SER A 692 10.17 -3.38 20.22
CA SER A 692 11.23 -3.23 19.22
C SER A 692 12.64 -3.23 19.81
N ILE A 693 12.75 -3.11 21.15
CA ILE A 693 14.00 -3.14 21.91
C ILE A 693 13.81 -4.06 23.12
N ASP A 694 14.79 -4.92 23.36
CA ASP A 694 14.91 -5.69 24.60
C ASP A 694 16.09 -5.15 25.42
N PHE A 695 15.91 -5.09 26.73
CA PHE A 695 16.90 -4.59 27.69
C PHE A 695 17.56 -5.75 28.46
N ASP A 696 17.97 -6.78 27.73
CA ASP A 696 18.53 -8.01 28.25
C ASP A 696 19.81 -8.45 27.50
N ARG A 697 20.33 -7.60 26.61
CA ARG A 697 21.55 -7.90 25.86
C ARG A 697 22.76 -7.84 26.81
N PRO A 698 23.44 -8.97 27.05
CA PRO A 698 24.64 -8.95 27.88
C PRO A 698 25.79 -8.25 27.15
N VAL A 699 26.47 -7.35 27.84
CA VAL A 699 27.63 -6.63 27.32
C VAL A 699 28.77 -6.71 28.32
N THR A 700 29.98 -6.97 27.84
CA THR A 700 31.20 -6.87 28.64
C THR A 700 31.86 -5.53 28.37
N ARG A 701 31.81 -4.60 29.35
CA ARG A 701 32.50 -3.31 29.28
C ARG A 701 33.96 -3.49 29.68
N ILE A 702 34.86 -3.20 28.76
CA ILE A 702 36.30 -3.21 28.99
C ILE A 702 36.70 -1.88 29.63
N LYS A 703 37.15 -1.93 30.88
CA LYS A 703 37.68 -0.78 31.61
C LYS A 703 39.19 -0.71 31.43
N VAL A 704 39.65 0.40 30.86
CA VAL A 704 41.08 0.68 30.69
C VAL A 704 41.57 1.53 31.85
N ASP A 705 42.61 1.06 32.54
CA ASP A 705 43.31 1.81 33.58
C ASP A 705 44.19 2.88 32.93
N ARG A 706 43.77 4.15 33.06
CA ARG A 706 44.45 5.27 32.40
C ARG A 706 45.84 5.53 32.97
N ASP A 707 45.99 5.38 34.28
CA ASP A 707 47.25 5.65 34.96
C ASP A 707 48.26 4.56 34.56
N ARG A 708 47.81 3.31 34.50
CA ARG A 708 48.66 2.19 34.07
C ARG A 708 49.07 2.25 32.60
N VAL A 709 48.17 2.70 31.73
CA VAL A 709 48.47 2.96 30.31
C VAL A 709 49.57 4.04 30.19
N ALA A 710 49.44 5.15 30.94
CA ALA A 710 50.43 6.21 30.95
C ALA A 710 51.79 5.76 31.53
N ASP A 711 51.79 4.96 32.60
CA ASP A 711 53.01 4.38 33.20
C ASP A 711 53.82 3.51 32.23
N LEU A 712 53.13 2.87 31.28
CA LEU A 712 53.72 2.02 30.25
C LEU A 712 54.10 2.79 28.98
N GLY A 713 53.92 4.11 28.96
CA GLY A 713 54.20 4.97 27.81
C GLY A 713 53.23 4.76 26.65
N LEU A 714 52.07 4.14 26.90
CA LEU A 714 51.05 3.86 25.90
C LEU A 714 50.04 5.01 25.82
N SER A 715 49.43 5.19 24.65
CA SER A 715 48.25 6.04 24.52
C SER A 715 46.97 5.21 24.56
N MET A 716 45.84 5.86 24.85
CA MET A 716 44.52 5.22 24.73
C MET A 716 44.23 4.77 23.30
N GLN A 717 44.80 5.45 22.31
CA GLN A 717 44.67 5.09 20.92
C GLN A 717 45.36 3.75 20.62
N ASP A 718 46.52 3.49 21.23
CA ASP A 718 47.24 2.23 21.05
C ASP A 718 46.44 1.04 21.61
N VAL A 719 45.87 1.20 22.80
CA VAL A 719 45.01 0.18 23.42
C VAL A 719 43.74 -0.05 22.58
N GLY A 720 43.10 1.03 22.13
CA GLY A 720 41.90 0.95 21.28
C GLY A 720 42.16 0.25 19.94
N ARG A 721 43.25 0.61 19.26
CA ARG A 721 43.67 0.00 17.98
C ARG A 721 44.03 -1.47 18.13
N ALA A 722 44.72 -1.83 19.21
CA ALA A 722 45.00 -3.23 19.52
C ALA A 722 43.69 -4.04 19.63
N MET A 723 42.73 -3.60 20.44
CA MET A 723 41.45 -4.31 20.57
C MET A 723 40.66 -4.35 19.25
N SER A 724 40.61 -3.23 18.52
CA SER A 724 39.85 -3.10 17.27
C SER A 724 40.41 -3.98 16.15
N SER A 725 41.73 -4.09 16.02
CA SER A 725 42.36 -4.94 14.99
C SER A 725 42.17 -6.44 15.27
N MET A 726 41.92 -6.81 16.52
CA MET A 726 41.68 -8.20 16.91
C MET A 726 40.21 -8.59 16.79
N LEU A 727 39.29 -7.77 17.32
CA LEU A 727 37.87 -8.12 17.45
C LEU A 727 36.95 -7.38 16.46
N GLY A 728 37.34 -6.20 16.00
CA GLY A 728 36.43 -5.26 15.34
C GLY A 728 35.92 -5.69 13.96
N GLY A 729 36.62 -6.59 13.27
CA GLY A 729 36.18 -7.14 11.97
C GLY A 729 36.02 -6.10 10.85
N GLY A 730 36.55 -4.89 11.03
CA GLY A 730 36.55 -3.84 10.01
C GLY A 730 37.64 -4.08 8.96
N TYR A 731 37.37 -3.69 7.71
CA TYR A 731 38.39 -3.75 6.66
C TYR A 731 39.44 -2.66 6.85
N ILE A 732 40.68 -2.96 6.45
CA ILE A 732 41.81 -2.01 6.55
C ILE A 732 42.12 -1.35 5.20
N ASN A 733 42.04 -2.11 4.12
CA ASN A 733 42.21 -1.66 2.75
C ASN A 733 41.47 -2.60 1.81
N ARG A 734 41.65 -2.40 0.50
CA ARG A 734 41.13 -3.29 -0.53
C ARG A 734 42.27 -3.84 -1.37
N PHE A 735 42.12 -5.04 -1.89
CA PHE A 735 43.05 -5.65 -2.82
C PHE A 735 42.38 -5.86 -4.19
N ASN A 736 43.21 -5.86 -5.24
CA ASN A 736 42.74 -5.99 -6.61
C ASN A 736 42.84 -7.45 -7.07
N MET A 737 41.71 -8.09 -7.34
CA MET A 737 41.67 -9.43 -7.94
C MET A 737 40.86 -9.37 -9.23
N GLN A 738 41.52 -9.69 -10.36
CA GLN A 738 40.92 -9.69 -11.69
C GLN A 738 40.25 -8.33 -12.08
N GLY A 739 40.83 -7.21 -11.65
CA GLY A 739 40.33 -5.87 -11.94
C GLY A 739 39.18 -5.41 -11.03
N ARG A 740 38.92 -6.12 -9.93
CA ARG A 740 37.88 -5.80 -8.94
C ARG A 740 38.50 -5.62 -7.57
N SER A 741 37.87 -4.75 -6.78
CA SER A 741 38.35 -4.35 -5.47
C SER A 741 37.58 -5.09 -4.38
N TYR A 742 38.27 -5.93 -3.61
CA TYR A 742 37.69 -6.69 -2.50
C TYR A 742 38.28 -6.23 -1.18
N GLN A 743 37.50 -6.29 -0.12
CA GLN A 743 37.93 -5.89 1.21
C GLN A 743 38.97 -6.87 1.79
N VAL A 744 39.97 -6.33 2.51
CA VAL A 744 40.91 -7.12 3.32
C VAL A 744 40.58 -6.89 4.78
N ILE A 745 40.19 -7.96 5.48
CA ILE A 745 39.69 -7.90 6.85
C ILE A 745 40.58 -8.76 7.75
N PRO A 746 41.45 -8.15 8.55
CA PRO A 746 42.16 -8.82 9.62
C PRO A 746 41.26 -8.98 10.84
N GLN A 747 41.26 -10.17 11.44
CA GLN A 747 40.58 -10.47 12.69
C GLN A 747 41.25 -11.69 13.31
N VAL A 748 41.15 -11.90 14.63
CA VAL A 748 41.59 -13.18 15.21
C VAL A 748 40.64 -14.31 14.82
N ASP A 749 41.16 -15.54 14.73
CA ASP A 749 40.33 -16.73 14.47
C ASP A 749 39.29 -16.93 15.60
N GLN A 750 38.17 -17.58 15.30
CA GLN A 750 37.04 -17.72 16.22
C GLN A 750 37.43 -18.41 17.54
N GLU A 751 38.33 -19.38 17.49
CA GLU A 751 38.82 -20.11 18.67
C GLU A 751 39.47 -19.19 19.72
N PHE A 752 40.08 -18.08 19.28
CA PHE A 752 40.74 -17.12 20.15
C PHE A 752 39.82 -16.02 20.65
N ARG A 753 38.52 -16.02 20.31
CA ARG A 753 37.55 -14.99 20.69
C ARG A 753 36.20 -15.57 21.14
N LEU A 754 36.24 -16.75 21.74
CA LEU A 754 35.06 -17.42 22.29
C LEU A 754 34.51 -16.70 23.54
N ASP A 755 35.39 -16.08 24.33
CA ASP A 755 35.03 -15.36 25.54
C ASP A 755 35.87 -14.09 25.74
N GLU A 756 35.43 -13.22 26.65
CA GLU A 756 36.14 -11.98 26.99
C GLU A 756 37.52 -12.21 27.62
N GLN A 757 37.79 -13.38 28.21
CA GLN A 757 39.04 -13.66 28.91
C GLN A 757 40.20 -13.86 27.95
N ALA A 758 39.94 -14.28 26.71
CA ALA A 758 40.97 -14.41 25.69
C ALA A 758 41.74 -13.09 25.43
N LEU A 759 41.12 -11.93 25.68
CA LEU A 759 41.79 -10.63 25.62
C LEU A 759 42.95 -10.50 26.63
N ASN A 760 42.97 -11.29 27.72
CA ASN A 760 44.04 -11.24 28.71
C ASN A 760 45.38 -11.76 28.18
N ASP A 761 45.32 -12.67 27.22
CA ASP A 761 46.47 -13.36 26.62
C ASP A 761 47.04 -12.61 25.41
N TYR A 762 46.42 -11.48 25.05
CA TYR A 762 46.88 -10.64 23.96
C TYR A 762 47.91 -9.64 24.44
N TYR A 763 48.80 -9.24 23.53
CA TYR A 763 49.92 -8.36 23.85
C TYR A 763 49.86 -7.04 23.09
N ILE A 764 50.31 -5.98 23.76
CA ILE A 764 50.51 -4.64 23.20
C ILE A 764 51.96 -4.21 23.41
N ARG A 765 52.50 -3.42 22.47
CA ARG A 765 53.89 -2.97 22.55
C ARG A 765 53.98 -1.65 23.30
N ALA A 766 54.65 -1.66 24.45
CA ALA A 766 54.97 -0.45 25.22
C ALA A 766 56.07 0.37 24.52
N ASP A 767 56.20 1.65 24.91
CA ASP A 767 57.25 2.55 24.37
C ASP A 767 58.68 2.05 24.65
N SER A 768 58.84 1.22 25.68
CA SER A 768 60.08 0.49 25.97
C SER A 768 60.46 -0.56 24.92
N GLY A 769 59.58 -0.84 23.95
CA GLY A 769 59.73 -1.88 22.94
C GLY A 769 59.30 -3.28 23.41
N SER A 770 59.02 -3.47 24.71
CA SER A 770 58.58 -4.75 25.26
C SER A 770 57.09 -5.00 25.03
N LEU A 771 56.74 -6.26 24.74
CA LEU A 771 55.35 -6.72 24.75
C LEU A 771 54.83 -6.83 26.18
N VAL A 772 53.69 -6.18 26.44
CA VAL A 772 52.98 -6.18 27.71
C VAL A 772 51.62 -6.85 27.50
N PRO A 773 51.19 -7.79 28.35
CA PRO A 773 49.88 -8.39 28.19
C PRO A 773 48.80 -7.35 28.46
N LEU A 774 47.76 -7.36 27.64
CA LEU A 774 46.65 -6.40 27.67
C LEU A 774 45.93 -6.42 29.03
N SER A 775 45.89 -7.59 29.69
CA SER A 775 45.42 -7.77 31.08
C SER A 775 46.11 -6.86 32.11
N SER A 776 47.28 -6.31 31.81
CA SER A 776 47.96 -5.34 32.68
C SER A 776 47.27 -3.98 32.72
N VAL A 777 46.48 -3.64 31.70
CA VAL A 777 45.84 -2.33 31.53
C VAL A 777 44.32 -2.40 31.41
N ILE A 778 43.74 -3.59 31.22
CA ILE A 778 42.29 -3.76 31.12
C ILE A 778 41.70 -4.56 32.27
N SER A 779 40.43 -4.32 32.53
CA SER A 779 39.58 -5.15 33.38
C SER A 779 38.19 -5.26 32.79
N PHE A 780 37.45 -6.31 33.13
CA PHE A 780 36.12 -6.56 32.58
C PHE A 780 35.03 -6.24 33.61
N GLN A 781 33.99 -5.54 33.17
CA GLN A 781 32.74 -5.39 33.91
C GLN A 781 31.60 -5.94 33.05
N LYS A 782 30.85 -6.89 33.60
CA LYS A 782 29.61 -7.36 32.97
C LYS A 782 28.50 -6.34 33.23
N ASP A 783 27.78 -6.01 32.18
CA ASP A 783 26.68 -5.05 32.16
C ASP A 783 25.57 -5.55 31.24
N VAL A 784 24.43 -4.88 31.25
CA VAL A 784 23.32 -5.15 30.32
C VAL A 784 22.94 -3.86 29.63
N GLU A 785 22.77 -3.90 28.32
CA GLU A 785 22.42 -2.75 27.50
C GLU A 785 21.19 -3.06 26.63
N PRO A 786 20.52 -2.03 26.06
CA PRO A 786 19.46 -2.28 25.09
C PRO A 786 20.02 -2.94 23.82
N SER A 787 19.24 -3.84 23.21
CA SER A 787 19.61 -4.54 21.97
C SER A 787 20.02 -3.58 20.85
N GLN A 788 19.26 -2.50 20.74
CA GLN A 788 19.49 -1.36 19.85
C GLN A 788 18.94 -0.08 20.49
N ARG A 789 19.42 1.08 20.02
CA ARG A 789 18.99 2.39 20.51
C ARG A 789 18.21 3.09 19.40
N THR A 790 16.89 3.14 19.51
CA THR A 790 16.00 3.74 18.50
C THR A 790 15.58 5.15 18.86
N GLN A 791 15.46 6.02 17.86
CA GLN A 791 14.89 7.35 18.00
C GLN A 791 13.79 7.59 16.96
N PHE A 792 12.77 8.36 17.35
CA PHE A 792 11.67 8.79 16.50
C PHE A 792 11.54 10.30 16.59
N ASN A 793 11.62 10.99 15.45
CA ASN A 793 11.63 12.46 15.38
C ASN A 793 12.61 13.10 16.39
N GLN A 794 13.85 12.58 16.43
CA GLN A 794 14.96 12.99 17.31
C GLN A 794 14.83 12.64 18.80
N LEU A 795 13.70 12.09 19.24
CA LEU A 795 13.48 11.65 20.63
C LEU A 795 13.76 10.16 20.78
N ASN A 796 14.18 9.73 21.97
CA ASN A 796 14.34 8.29 22.24
C ASN A 796 12.97 7.62 22.08
N SER A 797 12.96 6.48 21.40
CA SER A 797 11.72 5.78 21.09
C SER A 797 11.80 4.29 21.35
N LEU A 798 10.64 3.68 21.56
CA LEU A 798 10.44 2.24 21.64
C LEU A 798 9.08 1.95 21.01
N THR A 799 9.05 1.04 20.05
CA THR A 799 7.82 0.66 19.34
C THR A 799 7.28 -0.64 19.91
N LEU A 800 6.01 -0.64 20.31
CA LEU A 800 5.25 -1.86 20.57
C LEU A 800 4.62 -2.30 19.25
N GLN A 801 4.99 -3.49 18.78
CA GLN A 801 4.58 -4.00 17.47
C GLN A 801 4.02 -5.41 17.57
N GLY A 802 3.00 -5.73 16.77
CA GLY A 802 2.28 -6.98 16.95
C GLY A 802 1.13 -7.24 15.98
N VAL A 803 0.32 -8.23 16.33
CA VAL A 803 -0.86 -8.66 15.59
C VAL A 803 -2.06 -8.65 16.54
N VAL A 804 -3.13 -7.98 16.13
CA VAL A 804 -4.39 -7.93 16.87
C VAL A 804 -5.10 -9.29 16.87
N THR A 805 -5.87 -9.57 17.90
CA THR A 805 -6.64 -10.82 17.99
C THR A 805 -7.69 -10.88 16.88
N PRO A 806 -7.90 -12.03 16.21
CA PRO A 806 -8.95 -12.19 15.22
C PRO A 806 -10.32 -11.74 15.75
N GLY A 807 -10.99 -10.85 15.01
CA GLY A 807 -12.25 -10.23 15.41
C GLY A 807 -12.13 -8.93 16.22
N VAL A 808 -10.92 -8.55 16.63
CA VAL A 808 -10.61 -7.22 17.18
C VAL A 808 -10.03 -6.34 16.08
N THR A 809 -10.48 -5.09 16.04
CA THR A 809 -10.05 -4.18 14.99
C THR A 809 -8.82 -3.40 15.36
N VAL A 810 -8.07 -2.94 14.37
CA VAL A 810 -6.92 -2.05 14.58
C VAL A 810 -7.35 -0.78 15.29
N GLY A 811 -8.52 -0.22 14.95
CA GLY A 811 -9.06 0.96 15.62
C GLY A 811 -9.34 0.75 17.10
N ASP A 812 -9.93 -0.40 17.47
CA ASP A 812 -10.19 -0.74 18.88
C ASP A 812 -8.89 -0.95 19.67
N ALA A 813 -7.91 -1.61 19.04
CA ALA A 813 -6.59 -1.83 19.61
C ALA A 813 -5.85 -0.50 19.84
N MET A 814 -5.90 0.42 18.87
CA MET A 814 -5.33 1.77 19.02
C MET A 814 -6.04 2.56 20.12
N ALA A 815 -7.37 2.59 20.12
CA ALA A 815 -8.13 3.29 21.16
C ALA A 815 -7.84 2.75 22.56
N PHE A 816 -7.69 1.43 22.70
CA PHE A 816 -7.24 0.83 23.96
C PHE A 816 -5.87 1.34 24.38
N MET A 817 -4.90 1.34 23.47
CA MET A 817 -3.53 1.79 23.75
C MET A 817 -3.46 3.29 24.07
N GLU A 818 -4.25 4.12 23.40
CA GLU A 818 -4.36 5.55 23.68
C GLU A 818 -4.90 5.82 25.09
N ASN A 819 -5.98 5.11 25.47
CA ASN A 819 -6.56 5.24 26.81
C ASN A 819 -5.59 4.72 27.89
N ALA A 820 -4.96 3.56 27.65
CA ALA A 820 -3.97 3.01 28.56
C ALA A 820 -2.74 3.92 28.69
N ALA A 821 -2.29 4.53 27.59
CA ALA A 821 -1.20 5.51 27.61
C ALA A 821 -1.60 6.79 28.36
N ALA A 822 -2.81 7.31 28.15
CA ALA A 822 -3.30 8.49 28.85
C ALA A 822 -3.36 8.29 30.38
N ASP A 823 -3.65 7.08 30.83
CA ASP A 823 -3.71 6.73 32.25
C ASP A 823 -2.34 6.39 32.86
N SER A 824 -1.44 5.78 32.07
CA SER A 824 -0.17 5.24 32.57
C SER A 824 1.06 6.12 32.32
N PHE A 825 1.04 7.02 31.34
CA PHE A 825 2.23 7.76 30.94
C PHE A 825 2.64 8.82 31.96
N PRO A 826 3.90 8.80 32.44
CA PRO A 826 4.46 9.90 33.22
C PRO A 826 4.58 11.19 32.40
N GLN A 827 4.77 12.32 33.08
CA GLN A 827 5.07 13.59 32.39
C GLN A 827 6.34 13.45 31.55
N GLY A 828 6.31 13.92 30.30
CA GLY A 828 7.45 13.85 29.37
C GLY A 828 7.41 12.67 28.40
N PHE A 829 6.46 11.75 28.56
CA PHE A 829 6.18 10.69 27.60
C PHE A 829 5.08 11.12 26.62
N SER A 830 5.27 10.76 25.36
CA SER A 830 4.27 10.91 24.30
C SER A 830 4.24 9.64 23.47
N PHE A 831 3.19 9.46 22.69
CA PHE A 831 3.14 8.41 21.68
C PHE A 831 2.94 9.00 20.29
N ASP A 832 3.31 8.21 19.28
CA ASP A 832 2.98 8.41 17.88
C ASP A 832 2.79 7.01 17.25
N TYR A 833 2.49 6.98 15.97
CA TYR A 833 2.31 5.77 15.20
C TYR A 833 3.31 5.74 14.05
N THR A 834 3.68 4.53 13.66
CA THR A 834 4.36 4.25 12.40
C THR A 834 3.60 3.16 11.66
N GLY A 835 4.08 2.79 10.48
CA GLY A 835 3.51 1.71 9.70
C GLY A 835 2.05 1.94 9.26
N GLU A 836 1.28 0.86 9.16
CA GLU A 836 -0.17 0.88 8.88
C GLU A 836 -0.98 1.60 9.98
N SER A 837 -0.53 1.55 11.23
CA SER A 837 -1.22 2.22 12.34
C SER A 837 -1.23 3.74 12.17
N ARG A 838 -0.13 4.34 11.67
CA ARG A 838 -0.06 5.78 11.34
C ARG A 838 -1.00 6.12 10.18
N GLN A 839 -1.04 5.26 9.17
CA GLN A 839 -1.93 5.45 8.03
C GLN A 839 -3.39 5.46 8.47
N PHE A 840 -3.79 4.52 9.33
CA PHE A 840 -5.13 4.47 9.90
C PHE A 840 -5.45 5.72 10.74
N ALA A 841 -4.55 6.11 11.66
CA ALA A 841 -4.71 7.30 12.51
C ALA A 841 -4.96 8.58 11.68
N ASN A 842 -4.16 8.79 10.63
CA ASN A 842 -4.24 9.98 9.80
C ASN A 842 -5.44 9.97 8.84
N GLN A 843 -5.86 8.80 8.36
CA GLN A 843 -6.90 8.69 7.32
C GLN A 843 -8.32 8.59 7.87
N GLY A 844 -8.50 8.07 9.10
CA GLY A 844 -9.84 7.83 9.67
C GLY A 844 -10.71 9.09 9.76
N SER A 845 -10.14 10.24 10.09
CA SER A 845 -10.89 11.51 10.20
C SER A 845 -11.25 12.13 8.83
N ALA A 846 -10.39 11.94 7.82
CA ALA A 846 -10.54 12.58 6.52
C ALA A 846 -11.80 12.11 5.78
N LEU A 847 -12.12 10.82 5.88
CA LEU A 847 -13.26 10.24 5.15
C LEU A 847 -14.62 10.68 5.71
N VAL A 848 -14.74 10.85 7.03
CA VAL A 848 -15.96 11.40 7.65
C VAL A 848 -16.19 12.83 7.20
N VAL A 849 -15.13 13.65 7.17
CA VAL A 849 -15.19 15.03 6.66
C VAL A 849 -15.62 15.04 5.19
N THR A 850 -15.06 14.17 4.35
CA THR A 850 -15.45 14.06 2.94
C THR A 850 -16.90 13.65 2.76
N PHE A 851 -17.42 12.71 3.55
CA PHE A 851 -18.82 12.30 3.49
C PHE A 851 -19.78 13.48 3.72
N PHE A 852 -19.55 14.28 4.77
CA PHE A 852 -20.36 15.47 5.06
C PHE A 852 -20.17 16.57 4.02
N LEU A 853 -18.94 16.73 3.49
CA LEU A 853 -18.66 17.67 2.42
C LEU A 853 -19.39 17.29 1.12
N SER A 854 -19.39 16.00 0.74
CA SER A 854 -20.17 15.49 -0.39
C SER A 854 -21.67 15.73 -0.21
N LEU A 855 -22.21 15.54 1.00
CA LEU A 855 -23.60 15.82 1.33
C LEU A 855 -23.93 17.32 1.25
N LEU A 856 -23.00 18.20 1.65
CA LEU A 856 -23.15 19.65 1.51
C LEU A 856 -23.11 20.07 0.03
N VAL A 857 -22.15 19.57 -0.74
CA VAL A 857 -21.98 19.91 -2.15
C VAL A 857 -23.19 19.46 -2.97
N ILE A 858 -23.69 18.22 -2.77
CA ILE A 858 -24.91 17.76 -3.45
C ILE A 858 -26.12 18.61 -3.05
N TYR A 859 -26.26 18.98 -1.78
CA TYR A 859 -27.36 19.86 -1.33
C TYR A 859 -27.34 21.21 -2.06
N LEU A 860 -26.16 21.83 -2.19
CA LEU A 860 -26.01 23.11 -2.90
C LEU A 860 -26.29 22.99 -4.40
N VAL A 861 -25.81 21.92 -5.06
CA VAL A 861 -26.05 21.67 -6.48
C VAL A 861 -27.54 21.45 -6.76
N LEU A 862 -28.20 20.62 -5.94
CA LEU A 862 -29.65 20.42 -6.05
C LEU A 862 -30.41 21.71 -5.74
N ALA A 863 -29.98 22.50 -4.75
CA ALA A 863 -30.65 23.76 -4.42
C ALA A 863 -30.58 24.76 -5.58
N ALA A 864 -29.43 24.83 -6.25
CA ALA A 864 -29.25 25.65 -7.45
C ALA A 864 -30.10 25.14 -8.62
N GLN A 865 -30.21 23.81 -8.77
CA GLN A 865 -30.96 23.22 -9.88
C GLN A 865 -32.48 23.34 -9.73
N PHE A 866 -33.00 23.10 -8.54
CA PHE A 866 -34.44 23.18 -8.24
C PHE A 866 -34.90 24.59 -7.86
N GLU A 867 -33.98 25.57 -7.80
CA GLU A 867 -34.21 26.91 -7.25
C GLU A 867 -34.96 26.88 -5.90
N SER A 868 -34.64 25.90 -5.05
CA SER A 868 -35.36 25.62 -3.81
C SER A 868 -34.42 25.03 -2.76
N TRP A 869 -34.49 25.53 -1.53
CA TRP A 869 -33.78 24.93 -0.39
C TRP A 869 -34.54 23.75 0.24
N ARG A 870 -35.84 23.58 -0.08
CA ARG A 870 -36.69 22.54 0.52
C ARG A 870 -36.62 21.23 -0.25
N ASP A 871 -36.61 21.30 -1.57
CA ASP A 871 -36.64 20.14 -2.45
C ASP A 871 -35.38 19.27 -2.30
N PRO A 872 -34.16 19.84 -2.24
CA PRO A 872 -32.94 19.09 -1.93
C PRO A 872 -33.00 18.40 -0.57
N PHE A 873 -33.55 19.06 0.45
CA PHE A 873 -33.68 18.45 1.78
C PHE A 873 -34.59 17.22 1.72
N ILE A 874 -35.72 17.29 1.00
CA ILE A 874 -36.64 16.15 0.82
C ILE A 874 -35.95 15.00 0.09
N ILE A 875 -35.17 15.31 -0.96
CA ILE A 875 -34.41 14.32 -1.73
C ILE A 875 -33.37 13.63 -0.85
N LEU A 876 -32.63 14.38 -0.04
CA LEU A 876 -31.52 13.84 0.76
C LEU A 876 -31.96 13.05 2.00
N VAL A 877 -33.22 13.11 2.44
CA VAL A 877 -33.71 12.29 3.56
C VAL A 877 -33.55 10.78 3.29
N SER A 878 -33.63 10.34 2.03
CA SER A 878 -33.44 8.93 1.68
C SER A 878 -31.98 8.47 1.79
N VAL A 879 -31.00 9.39 1.73
CA VAL A 879 -29.57 9.07 1.74
C VAL A 879 -29.13 8.45 3.07
N PRO A 880 -29.31 9.10 4.25
CA PRO A 880 -28.96 8.47 5.52
C PRO A 880 -29.72 7.15 5.77
N MET A 881 -30.96 7.02 5.28
CA MET A 881 -31.71 5.76 5.41
C MET A 881 -31.11 4.64 4.57
N SER A 882 -30.57 4.95 3.39
CA SER A 882 -29.80 3.98 2.58
C SER A 882 -28.49 3.59 3.27
N VAL A 883 -27.79 4.58 3.84
CA VAL A 883 -26.58 4.34 4.65
C VAL A 883 -26.90 3.40 5.81
N ALA A 884 -28.01 3.60 6.53
CA ALA A 884 -28.45 2.69 7.59
C ALA A 884 -28.69 1.25 7.06
N GLY A 885 -29.20 1.11 5.84
CA GLY A 885 -29.37 -0.18 5.17
C GLY A 885 -28.05 -0.91 4.91
N ALA A 886 -27.03 -0.19 4.45
CA ALA A 886 -25.68 -0.76 4.28
C ALA A 886 -25.02 -1.06 5.63
N MET A 887 -25.08 -0.12 6.57
CA MET A 887 -24.52 -0.23 7.92
C MET A 887 -25.08 -1.42 8.70
N ALA A 888 -26.35 -1.78 8.48
CA ALA A 888 -26.95 -2.95 9.12
C ALA A 888 -26.16 -4.24 8.84
N PHE A 889 -25.64 -4.44 7.62
CA PHE A 889 -24.83 -5.62 7.29
C PHE A 889 -23.39 -5.51 7.80
N ILE A 890 -22.82 -4.30 7.78
CA ILE A 890 -21.48 -4.05 8.33
C ILE A 890 -21.47 -4.35 9.84
N VAL A 891 -22.45 -3.86 10.59
CA VAL A 891 -22.58 -4.12 12.04
C VAL A 891 -22.87 -5.58 12.36
N LEU A 892 -23.52 -6.32 11.47
CA LEU A 892 -23.74 -7.76 11.62
C LEU A 892 -22.47 -8.60 11.39
N GLY A 893 -21.34 -7.97 11.02
CA GLY A 893 -20.05 -8.63 10.84
C GLY A 893 -19.85 -9.23 9.44
N PHE A 894 -20.65 -8.85 8.44
CA PHE A 894 -20.42 -9.28 7.06
C PHE A 894 -19.26 -8.54 6.39
N ALA A 895 -18.97 -7.32 6.81
CA ALA A 895 -17.84 -6.52 6.36
C ALA A 895 -17.45 -5.53 7.46
N THR A 896 -16.23 -5.03 7.39
CA THR A 896 -15.70 -3.96 8.25
C THR A 896 -15.95 -2.59 7.64
N MET A 897 -15.89 -1.54 8.45
CA MET A 897 -15.82 -0.16 8.01
C MET A 897 -14.38 0.14 7.58
N ASN A 898 -14.18 0.20 6.27
CA ASN A 898 -12.90 0.43 5.61
C ASN A 898 -13.02 1.41 4.42
N ILE A 899 -11.90 1.82 3.81
CA ILE A 899 -11.92 2.80 2.71
C ILE A 899 -12.85 2.40 1.55
N TYR A 900 -12.95 1.11 1.23
CA TYR A 900 -13.80 0.59 0.17
C TYR A 900 -15.29 0.72 0.51
N THR A 901 -15.70 0.28 1.71
CA THR A 901 -17.08 0.47 2.19
C THR A 901 -17.46 1.95 2.29
N GLN A 902 -16.56 2.81 2.76
CA GLN A 902 -16.83 4.25 2.90
C GLN A 902 -17.03 4.93 1.55
N VAL A 903 -16.22 4.59 0.55
CA VAL A 903 -16.43 5.04 -0.83
C VAL A 903 -17.76 4.51 -1.37
N GLY A 904 -18.12 3.26 -1.07
CA GLY A 904 -19.45 2.71 -1.36
C GLY A 904 -20.58 3.54 -0.73
N LEU A 905 -20.45 3.96 0.54
CA LEU A 905 -21.41 4.82 1.22
C LEU A 905 -21.52 6.20 0.56
N ILE A 906 -20.41 6.78 0.10
CA ILE A 906 -20.43 8.04 -0.67
C ILE A 906 -21.13 7.83 -2.01
N THR A 907 -20.88 6.73 -2.71
CA THR A 907 -21.61 6.40 -3.95
C THR A 907 -23.12 6.31 -3.72
N LEU A 908 -23.56 5.71 -2.61
CA LEU A 908 -24.99 5.64 -2.28
C LEU A 908 -25.65 7.02 -2.20
N ILE A 909 -24.94 8.07 -1.76
CA ILE A 909 -25.46 9.45 -1.77
C ILE A 909 -25.95 9.81 -3.17
N GLY A 910 -25.11 9.61 -4.19
CA GLY A 910 -25.43 9.93 -5.58
C GLY A 910 -26.52 9.04 -6.15
N VAL A 911 -26.39 7.72 -5.98
CA VAL A 911 -27.33 6.74 -6.57
C VAL A 911 -28.73 6.88 -5.97
N VAL A 912 -28.84 7.05 -4.66
CA VAL A 912 -30.14 7.12 -3.98
C VAL A 912 -30.79 8.48 -4.17
N SER A 913 -30.00 9.56 -4.21
CA SER A 913 -30.51 10.88 -4.56
C SER A 913 -31.13 10.89 -5.97
N LYS A 914 -30.59 10.11 -6.92
CA LYS A 914 -31.16 9.95 -8.26
C LYS A 914 -32.63 9.51 -8.23
N ASN A 915 -32.94 8.49 -7.43
CA ASN A 915 -34.30 7.99 -7.27
C ASN A 915 -35.22 9.07 -6.64
N GLY A 916 -34.70 9.87 -5.71
CA GLY A 916 -35.43 10.99 -5.11
C GLY A 916 -35.68 12.15 -6.08
N ILE A 917 -34.68 12.54 -6.87
CA ILE A 917 -34.75 13.59 -7.91
C ILE A 917 -35.90 13.29 -8.87
N LEU A 918 -36.00 12.05 -9.37
CA LEU A 918 -37.05 11.65 -10.32
C LEU A 918 -38.48 11.76 -9.76
N ILE A 919 -38.68 11.45 -8.47
CA ILE A 919 -39.99 11.54 -7.82
C ILE A 919 -40.37 13.01 -7.59
N VAL A 920 -39.45 13.79 -7.01
CA VAL A 920 -39.69 15.19 -6.62
C VAL A 920 -39.92 16.08 -7.84
N GLU A 921 -39.08 15.94 -8.88
CA GLU A 921 -39.23 16.71 -10.13
C GLU A 921 -40.57 16.43 -10.81
N PHE A 922 -40.98 15.15 -10.89
CA PHE A 922 -42.26 14.79 -11.51
C PHE A 922 -43.45 15.22 -10.67
N ALA A 923 -43.34 15.16 -9.33
CA ALA A 923 -44.38 15.67 -8.46
C ALA A 923 -44.54 17.19 -8.64
N ASN A 924 -43.44 17.94 -8.68
CA ASN A 924 -43.46 19.39 -8.93
C ASN A 924 -44.08 19.72 -10.28
N GLN A 925 -43.69 19.00 -11.34
CA GLN A 925 -44.21 19.20 -12.69
C GLN A 925 -45.72 18.87 -12.77
N LEU A 926 -46.18 17.79 -12.12
CA LEU A 926 -47.61 17.44 -12.07
C LEU A 926 -48.47 18.47 -11.31
N GLN A 927 -47.91 19.14 -10.30
CA GLN A 927 -48.62 20.25 -9.64
C GLN A 927 -48.79 21.45 -10.59
N VAL A 928 -47.78 21.76 -11.40
CA VAL A 928 -47.82 22.89 -12.36
C VAL A 928 -48.68 22.57 -13.58
N ASP A 929 -48.46 21.42 -14.22
CA ASP A 929 -49.10 21.07 -15.50
C ASP A 929 -50.54 20.58 -15.33
N LYS A 930 -50.84 19.86 -14.24
CA LYS A 930 -52.16 19.25 -14.00
C LYS A 930 -52.92 19.87 -12.82
N GLY A 931 -52.34 20.84 -12.12
CA GLY A 931 -52.99 21.50 -10.98
C GLY A 931 -53.31 20.55 -9.82
N LEU A 932 -52.54 19.48 -9.62
CA LEU A 932 -52.77 18.51 -8.54
C LEU A 932 -52.32 19.07 -7.19
N ASN A 933 -52.98 18.65 -6.10
CA ASN A 933 -52.49 18.93 -4.74
C ASN A 933 -51.21 18.11 -4.44
N LYS A 934 -50.41 18.53 -3.44
CA LYS A 934 -49.12 17.87 -3.11
C LYS A 934 -49.22 16.36 -2.91
N ARG A 935 -50.31 15.90 -2.28
CA ARG A 935 -50.53 14.48 -1.98
C ARG A 935 -50.79 13.68 -3.25
N GLU A 936 -51.72 14.14 -4.07
CA GLU A 936 -52.09 13.49 -5.33
C GLU A 936 -50.92 13.53 -6.31
N ALA A 937 -50.22 14.66 -6.39
CA ALA A 937 -49.04 14.82 -7.24
C ALA A 937 -47.93 13.83 -6.89
N VAL A 938 -47.57 13.68 -5.61
CA VAL A 938 -46.47 12.77 -5.23
C VAL A 938 -46.85 11.30 -5.32
N VAL A 939 -48.11 10.94 -5.04
CA VAL A 939 -48.59 9.56 -5.19
C VAL A 939 -48.62 9.16 -6.66
N GLU A 940 -49.07 10.07 -7.54
CA GLU A 940 -49.06 9.84 -8.97
C GLU A 940 -47.65 9.79 -9.55
N ALA A 941 -46.78 10.74 -9.16
CA ALA A 941 -45.38 10.77 -9.55
C ALA A 941 -44.66 9.48 -9.14
N ALA A 942 -44.79 9.07 -7.88
CA ALA A 942 -44.15 7.86 -7.39
C ALA A 942 -44.68 6.59 -8.09
N ALA A 943 -45.97 6.54 -8.44
CA ALA A 943 -46.55 5.41 -9.17
C ALA A 943 -46.02 5.32 -10.61
N ILE A 944 -45.95 6.45 -11.33
CA ILE A 944 -45.39 6.52 -12.70
C ILE A 944 -43.90 6.17 -12.68
N ARG A 945 -43.16 6.59 -11.64
CA ARG A 945 -41.72 6.38 -11.53
C ARG A 945 -41.30 5.04 -10.94
N LEU A 946 -42.22 4.28 -10.34
CA LEU A 946 -41.90 2.99 -9.73
C LEU A 946 -41.19 2.04 -10.70
N ARG A 947 -41.71 1.90 -11.92
CA ARG A 947 -41.14 0.98 -12.91
C ARG A 947 -39.70 1.38 -13.28
N PRO A 948 -39.43 2.63 -13.75
CA PRO A 948 -38.05 3.10 -13.96
C PRO A 948 -37.13 2.90 -12.76
N ILE A 949 -37.56 3.29 -11.56
CA ILE A 949 -36.73 3.22 -10.34
C ILE A 949 -36.38 1.77 -9.97
N VAL A 950 -37.32 0.84 -10.08
CA VAL A 950 -37.06 -0.58 -9.81
C VAL A 950 -36.14 -1.17 -10.87
N MET A 951 -36.30 -0.81 -12.15
CA MET A 951 -35.44 -1.31 -13.22
C MET A 951 -33.98 -0.88 -13.06
N THR A 952 -33.75 0.41 -12.78
CA THR A 952 -32.41 0.98 -12.54
C THR A 952 -31.76 0.38 -11.29
N SER A 953 -32.51 0.33 -10.19
CA SER A 953 -32.01 -0.21 -8.92
C SER A 953 -31.69 -1.71 -9.01
N LEU A 954 -32.53 -2.50 -9.69
CA LEU A 954 -32.23 -3.92 -9.93
C LEU A 954 -31.01 -4.08 -10.84
N ALA A 955 -30.91 -3.31 -11.92
CA ALA A 955 -29.75 -3.37 -12.81
C ALA A 955 -28.44 -3.14 -12.05
N LEU A 956 -28.41 -2.12 -11.17
CA LEU A 956 -27.23 -1.84 -10.36
C LEU A 956 -26.98 -2.91 -9.28
N ILE A 957 -28.00 -3.43 -8.60
CA ILE A 957 -27.85 -4.55 -7.64
C ILE A 957 -27.27 -5.79 -8.32
N PHE A 958 -27.80 -6.15 -9.49
CA PHE A 958 -27.30 -7.29 -10.26
C PHE A 958 -25.90 -7.04 -10.87
N ALA A 959 -25.54 -5.79 -11.15
CA ALA A 959 -24.17 -5.42 -11.53
C ALA A 959 -23.16 -5.73 -10.42
N MET A 960 -23.57 -5.66 -9.15
CA MET A 960 -22.73 -5.98 -8.00
C MET A 960 -22.67 -7.48 -7.68
N VAL A 961 -23.54 -8.31 -8.25
CA VAL A 961 -23.57 -9.77 -7.94
C VAL A 961 -22.23 -10.45 -8.23
N PRO A 962 -21.56 -10.22 -9.39
CA PRO A 962 -20.23 -10.77 -9.63
C PRO A 962 -19.19 -10.38 -8.57
N LEU A 963 -19.29 -9.17 -8.00
CA LEU A 963 -18.39 -8.70 -6.94
C LEU A 963 -18.65 -9.43 -5.61
N LEU A 964 -19.91 -9.77 -5.34
CA LEU A 964 -20.33 -10.46 -4.12
C LEU A 964 -19.98 -11.95 -4.09
N ILE A 965 -19.84 -12.57 -5.27
CA ILE A 965 -19.51 -14.00 -5.41
C ILE A 965 -18.07 -14.23 -5.89
N ALA A 966 -17.30 -13.16 -6.07
CA ALA A 966 -15.92 -13.26 -6.51
C ALA A 966 -15.09 -14.09 -5.53
N VAL A 967 -14.27 -14.99 -6.06
CA VAL A 967 -13.31 -15.80 -5.30
C VAL A 967 -11.94 -15.59 -5.94
N GLY A 968 -10.89 -15.58 -5.13
CA GLY A 968 -9.51 -15.44 -5.59
C GLY A 968 -8.90 -14.06 -5.29
N PRO A 969 -7.89 -13.62 -6.07
CA PRO A 969 -7.06 -12.49 -5.69
C PRO A 969 -7.83 -11.16 -5.75
N GLY A 970 -7.83 -10.39 -4.66
CA GLY A 970 -8.54 -9.12 -4.58
C GLY A 970 -10.06 -9.25 -4.40
N ALA A 971 -10.55 -10.39 -3.92
CA ALA A 971 -11.98 -10.64 -3.75
C ALA A 971 -12.58 -9.87 -2.55
N GLU A 972 -11.83 -9.71 -1.45
CA GLU A 972 -12.33 -9.07 -0.22
C GLU A 972 -12.64 -7.59 -0.44
N SER A 973 -11.75 -6.87 -1.14
CA SER A 973 -11.96 -5.47 -1.53
C SER A 973 -13.18 -5.30 -2.43
N ARG A 974 -13.42 -6.25 -3.35
CA ARG A 974 -14.60 -6.25 -4.24
C ARG A 974 -15.89 -6.50 -3.47
N PHE A 975 -15.86 -7.47 -2.57
CA PHE A 975 -16.98 -7.85 -1.72
C PHE A 975 -17.41 -6.68 -0.83
N ALA A 976 -16.47 -5.96 -0.20
CA ALA A 976 -16.74 -4.81 0.65
C ALA A 976 -17.51 -3.68 -0.09
N ILE A 977 -17.06 -3.27 -1.29
CA ILE A 977 -17.79 -2.30 -2.12
C ILE A 977 -19.14 -2.86 -2.55
N GLY A 978 -19.16 -4.08 -3.09
CA GLY A 978 -20.35 -4.71 -3.65
C GLY A 978 -21.47 -4.87 -2.62
N LEU A 979 -21.13 -5.29 -1.40
CA LEU A 979 -22.06 -5.44 -0.28
C LEU A 979 -22.65 -4.10 0.12
N THR A 980 -21.80 -3.09 0.30
CA THR A 980 -22.24 -1.75 0.72
C THR A 980 -23.24 -1.17 -0.27
N ILE A 981 -22.93 -1.23 -1.57
CA ILE A 981 -23.79 -0.66 -2.62
C ILE A 981 -25.06 -1.48 -2.80
N SER A 982 -24.98 -2.81 -2.85
CA SER A 982 -26.15 -3.67 -3.07
C SER A 982 -27.13 -3.63 -1.90
N ALA A 983 -26.64 -3.75 -0.65
CA ALA A 983 -27.48 -3.68 0.55
C ALA A 983 -28.04 -2.27 0.75
N GLY A 984 -27.17 -1.25 0.61
CA GLY A 984 -27.55 0.15 0.75
C GLY A 984 -28.59 0.60 -0.28
N LEU A 985 -28.42 0.23 -1.55
CA LEU A 985 -29.39 0.55 -2.60
C LEU A 985 -30.66 -0.27 -2.47
N GLY A 986 -30.57 -1.56 -2.16
CA GLY A 986 -31.73 -2.44 -2.02
C GLY A 986 -32.70 -1.93 -0.94
N ILE A 987 -32.17 -1.68 0.26
CA ILE A 987 -32.94 -1.13 1.38
C ILE A 987 -33.28 0.35 1.14
N GLY A 988 -32.33 1.14 0.64
CA GLY A 988 -32.49 2.56 0.36
C GLY A 988 -33.55 2.87 -0.70
N THR A 989 -33.73 1.98 -1.69
CA THR A 989 -34.77 2.12 -2.72
C THR A 989 -36.15 1.94 -2.11
N LEU A 990 -36.33 0.97 -1.21
CA LEU A 990 -37.59 0.82 -0.46
C LEU A 990 -37.88 2.07 0.37
N PHE A 991 -36.89 2.62 1.07
CA PHE A 991 -37.07 3.86 1.82
C PHE A 991 -37.36 5.06 0.93
N THR A 992 -36.66 5.19 -0.20
CA THR A 992 -36.93 6.28 -1.16
C THR A 992 -38.35 6.23 -1.68
N ILE A 993 -38.85 5.05 -2.02
CA ILE A 993 -40.17 4.88 -2.60
C ILE A 993 -41.27 5.14 -1.54
N PHE A 994 -41.12 4.67 -0.29
CA PHE A 994 -42.18 4.79 0.73
C PHE A 994 -42.06 6.00 1.67
N VAL A 995 -40.85 6.44 2.01
CA VAL A 995 -40.60 7.48 3.02
C VAL A 995 -40.51 8.87 2.39
N LEU A 996 -39.85 9.01 1.24
CA LEU A 996 -39.71 10.31 0.57
C LEU A 996 -41.06 10.98 0.28
N PRO A 997 -42.11 10.27 -0.20
CA PRO A 997 -43.42 10.89 -0.40
C PRO A 997 -44.03 11.49 0.88
N ALA A 998 -43.78 10.88 2.04
CA ALA A 998 -44.25 11.41 3.33
C ALA A 998 -43.56 12.74 3.67
N PHE A 999 -42.24 12.83 3.44
CA PHE A 999 -41.49 14.07 3.64
C PHE A 999 -41.85 15.15 2.61
N TYR A 1000 -42.14 14.78 1.37
CA TYR A 1000 -42.63 15.70 0.34
C TYR A 1000 -43.98 16.33 0.73
N ILE A 1001 -44.92 15.55 1.26
CA ILE A 1001 -46.21 16.07 1.75
C ILE A 1001 -46.02 17.06 2.93
N LEU A 1002 -45.01 16.81 3.78
CA LEU A 1002 -44.72 17.65 4.95
C LEU A 1002 -44.05 18.98 4.57
N LEU A 1003 -43.05 18.93 3.69
CA LEU A 1003 -42.09 20.03 3.46
C LEU A 1003 -42.19 20.65 2.06
N GLY A 1004 -42.76 19.94 1.09
CA GLY A 1004 -42.82 20.38 -0.31
C GLY A 1004 -43.57 21.69 -0.46
N ARG A 1005 -43.17 22.52 -1.42
CA ARG A 1005 -43.87 23.77 -1.74
C ARG A 1005 -45.23 23.46 -2.40
N ASP A 1006 -46.21 24.32 -2.19
CA ASP A 1006 -47.51 24.19 -2.88
C ASP A 1006 -47.42 25.01 -4.16
N HIS A 1007 -47.45 24.35 -5.31
CA HIS A 1007 -47.53 25.01 -6.61
C HIS A 1007 -48.97 25.07 -7.13
N HIS A 1008 -49.94 24.58 -6.35
CA HIS A 1008 -51.36 24.64 -6.66
C HIS A 1008 -51.86 26.10 -6.56
N GLY A 1009 -51.84 26.82 -7.68
CA GLY A 1009 -52.44 28.16 -7.82
C GLY A 1009 -51.55 29.24 -8.45
N SER A 1010 -50.28 28.98 -8.77
CA SER A 1010 -49.41 30.00 -9.37
C SER A 1010 -49.79 30.39 -10.80
N THR A 1011 -50.62 29.60 -11.48
CA THR A 1011 -51.19 29.94 -12.80
C THR A 1011 -52.42 30.84 -12.73
N ALA A 1012 -52.99 31.10 -11.55
CA ALA A 1012 -54.16 31.97 -11.40
C ALA A 1012 -53.81 33.46 -11.18
N ASP A 1013 -52.59 33.78 -10.71
CA ASP A 1013 -52.19 35.16 -10.38
C ASP A 1013 -51.52 35.92 -11.55
N ASP A 1014 -50.93 35.23 -12.53
CA ASP A 1014 -50.30 35.89 -13.69
C ASP A 1014 -51.33 36.37 -14.73
N ASP A 1015 -52.48 35.70 -14.87
CA ASP A 1015 -53.57 36.15 -15.75
C ASP A 1015 -54.42 37.27 -15.13
N ALA A 1016 -54.36 37.48 -13.81
CA ALA A 1016 -55.12 38.52 -13.11
C ALA A 1016 -54.45 39.90 -13.15
N ASN A 1017 -53.12 39.97 -13.30
CA ASN A 1017 -52.37 41.24 -13.36
C ASN A 1017 -52.18 41.80 -14.79
N GLY A 1018 -52.62 41.08 -15.83
CA GLY A 1018 -52.50 41.49 -17.23
C GLY A 1018 -53.62 42.41 -17.76
N SER A 1019 -54.71 42.63 -17.02
CA SER A 1019 -55.92 43.31 -17.56
C SER A 1019 -56.29 44.65 -16.93
N THR A 1020 -55.44 45.27 -16.11
CA THR A 1020 -55.73 46.58 -15.48
C THR A 1020 -54.58 47.58 -15.64
N GLY A 1021 -54.23 47.92 -16.88
CA GLY A 1021 -53.16 48.88 -17.14
C GLY A 1021 -53.16 49.48 -18.54
N ASN A 1022 -54.30 49.93 -19.06
CA ASN A 1022 -54.28 50.77 -20.26
C ASN A 1022 -55.47 51.74 -20.37
N THR A 1023 -55.55 52.72 -19.47
CA THR A 1023 -56.18 54.02 -19.73
C THR A 1023 -55.67 55.05 -18.72
N ALA A 1024 -55.31 56.24 -19.21
CA ALA A 1024 -54.93 57.47 -18.50
C ALA A 1024 -53.43 57.64 -18.16
N HIS A 1025 -52.68 58.29 -19.05
CA HIS A 1025 -52.41 59.72 -18.89
C HIS A 1025 -51.84 60.32 -20.19
N ALA A 1026 -52.49 61.41 -20.61
CA ALA A 1026 -52.00 62.34 -21.62
C ALA A 1026 -51.02 63.32 -20.97
N GLN A 1027 -49.85 63.48 -21.57
CA GLN A 1027 -49.23 64.73 -22.03
C GLN A 1027 -47.97 64.43 -22.83
#